data_AF-A0A1F2SK17-F1
#
_entry.id   AF-A0A1F2SK17-F1
#
_cell.length_a   1.000
_cell.length_b   1.000
_cell.length_c   1.000
_cell.angle_alpha   90.00
_cell.angle_beta   90.00
_cell.angle_gamma   90.00
#
_symmetry.space_group_name_H-M   'P 1'
#
loop_
_entity.id
_entity.type
_entity.pdbx_description
1 polymer ?
#
loop_
_entity_poly.entity_id
_entity_poly.type
_entity_poly.pdbx_seq_one_letter_code
_entity_poly.pdbx_strand_id
1 'polypeptide(L)'
;MGMDETEINEFLVNYYRAPHPERLPQVLLECTKVAWFLDVSNSVAWYFIARIAQAQPALLRSCEVLFRKIPAARPALLQILKQAGDDRTRGFLETCLQDQRFETVRPEIQSALQPWAPGSVAPLSHPAQTPADLDLLWFEFLATGNTLAVVAIIDALEVPDRIRFKLESWLRAVASEEQSTLFASVKRRWIEERLRKKLAILVDPEHGEVITARDLGCYFAMDGFAVSQERLQKLTSQLPFPISEELTSLAVKAPAKWSLASNAQKHAIVLSTCKSEAAKRTGRSRLALLETVAHAELAQNDLQTAFEALQESLTTNPEERLAQIAKASAEWEILSRLIPAAEAAQSETIAGGRDAARECADATEAARIYRSKLVVTNISRKKPGPGDVSWEVEFGTPAKSRVLQTMWLDDSDVYDEWVTIGREHYRGPAYAPLPYSKVKHTLRLDRNLRAAKYLPFLRELAPASVRRLSHEGAEFVQFEYKDVIRSTSAYLPLLSMADWCRWLLPREWRALGPFAALVSGAVDFRNEFSVQACLWAECSTNRLVKAKLTFEVHPKGRSPEIVELEQFFACYDEPVSVVPPAFQLLQSGPAVHARRVPAGEPLPHKAVNLLPIPWAGLVIFAMLPVLIPYLALYAWIRSVIEAHFGPVDGSNAIWLSSPFIAAAVITSWTKPWIYLFPRLYEWKCSVCQTPVNLEVAQCPTCH
;
A
#
# COMPACT_ATOMS: atom_id res chain seq x y z
N MET A 1 -26.16 36.69 -8.27
CA MET A 1 -25.16 35.79 -8.87
C MET A 1 -25.70 34.37 -8.74
N GLY A 2 -25.56 33.54 -9.77
CA GLY A 2 -25.90 32.11 -9.67
C GLY A 2 -24.93 31.42 -8.72
N MET A 3 -25.37 30.32 -8.09
CA MET A 3 -24.52 29.50 -7.23
C MET A 3 -23.77 28.49 -8.11
N ASP A 4 -22.46 28.35 -7.94
CA ASP A 4 -21.70 27.32 -8.67
C ASP A 4 -21.77 25.94 -7.98
N GLU A 5 -21.23 24.90 -8.64
CA GLU A 5 -21.27 23.53 -8.11
C GLU A 5 -20.47 23.38 -6.80
N THR A 6 -19.42 24.19 -6.61
CA THR A 6 -18.61 24.18 -5.38
C THR A 6 -19.42 24.76 -4.23
N GLU A 7 -20.09 25.88 -4.45
CA GLU A 7 -20.95 26.53 -3.45
C GLU A 7 -22.16 25.66 -3.08
N ILE A 8 -22.75 24.94 -4.05
CA ILE A 8 -23.81 23.95 -3.79
C ILE A 8 -23.27 22.84 -2.89
N ASN A 9 -22.13 22.25 -3.23
CA ASN A 9 -21.53 21.17 -2.43
C ASN A 9 -21.17 21.65 -1.03
N GLU A 10 -20.60 22.84 -0.88
CA GLU A 10 -20.28 23.43 0.42
C GLU A 10 -21.55 23.65 1.26
N PHE A 11 -22.63 24.13 0.64
CA PHE A 11 -23.92 24.29 1.28
C PHE A 11 -24.47 22.95 1.79
N LEU A 12 -24.49 21.91 0.95
CA LEU A 12 -25.01 20.59 1.31
C LEU A 12 -24.20 19.95 2.46
N VAL A 13 -22.87 20.01 2.37
CA VAL A 13 -21.94 19.38 3.32
C VAL A 13 -21.95 20.07 4.69
N ASN A 14 -22.28 21.36 4.76
CA ASN A 14 -22.27 22.12 6.02
C ASN A 14 -23.67 22.48 6.55
N TYR A 15 -24.75 22.06 5.90
CA TYR A 15 -26.11 22.47 6.27
C TYR A 15 -26.45 22.16 7.74
N TYR A 16 -26.10 20.97 8.24
CA TYR A 16 -26.36 20.60 9.64
C TYR A 16 -25.67 21.51 10.68
N ARG A 17 -24.58 22.20 10.31
CA ARG A 17 -23.84 23.11 11.21
C ARG A 17 -24.50 24.47 11.30
N ALA A 18 -24.98 24.98 10.17
CA ALA A 18 -25.57 26.29 10.02
C ALA A 18 -26.74 26.19 9.03
N PRO A 19 -27.92 25.73 9.49
CA PRO A 19 -29.05 25.52 8.60
C PRO A 19 -29.56 26.86 8.08
N HIS A 20 -29.52 27.02 6.76
CA HIS A 20 -29.99 28.23 6.03
C HIS A 20 -31.15 27.86 5.09
N PRO A 21 -32.33 27.54 5.63
CA PRO A 21 -33.46 27.09 4.84
C PRO A 21 -33.96 28.10 3.80
N GLU A 22 -33.81 29.39 4.08
CA GLU A 22 -34.13 30.48 3.18
C GLU A 22 -33.33 30.45 1.86
N ARG A 23 -32.15 29.81 1.85
CA ARG A 23 -31.32 29.64 0.64
C ARG A 23 -31.75 28.45 -0.21
N LEU A 24 -32.51 27.49 0.34
CA LEU A 24 -32.87 26.24 -0.35
C LEU A 24 -33.63 26.44 -1.67
N PRO A 25 -34.57 27.41 -1.82
CA PRO A 25 -35.20 27.63 -3.12
C PRO A 25 -34.20 28.00 -4.21
N GLN A 26 -33.14 28.76 -3.87
CA GLN A 26 -32.08 29.11 -4.81
C GLN A 26 -31.18 27.90 -5.08
N VAL A 27 -30.75 27.18 -4.03
CA VAL A 27 -29.94 25.96 -4.17
C VAL A 27 -30.66 24.93 -5.04
N LEU A 28 -31.94 24.68 -4.78
CA LEU A 28 -32.77 23.76 -5.55
C LEU A 28 -32.85 24.18 -7.02
N LEU A 29 -33.06 25.47 -7.30
CA LEU A 29 -33.06 25.99 -8.67
C LEU A 29 -31.73 25.73 -9.37
N GLU A 30 -30.59 25.93 -8.70
CA GLU A 30 -29.28 25.66 -9.29
C GLU A 30 -29.02 24.14 -9.44
N CYS A 31 -29.43 23.31 -8.47
CA CYS A 31 -29.38 21.84 -8.59
C CYS A 31 -30.11 21.34 -9.82
N THR A 32 -31.24 21.96 -10.23
CA THR A 32 -31.95 21.56 -11.46
C THR A 32 -31.14 21.75 -12.75
N LYS A 33 -29.99 22.42 -12.68
CA LYS A 33 -29.09 22.65 -13.82
C LYS A 33 -27.90 21.68 -13.84
N VAL A 34 -27.68 20.90 -12.78
CA VAL A 34 -26.50 20.02 -12.65
C VAL A 34 -26.87 18.58 -12.97
N ALA A 35 -26.01 17.90 -13.76
CA ALA A 35 -26.30 16.58 -14.30
C ALA A 35 -26.55 15.51 -13.21
N TRP A 36 -25.78 15.52 -12.12
CA TRP A 36 -25.93 14.52 -11.05
C TRP A 36 -27.24 14.63 -10.30
N PHE A 37 -27.91 15.80 -10.29
CA PHE A 37 -29.22 15.93 -9.64
C PHE A 37 -30.35 15.40 -10.55
N LEU A 38 -30.16 15.49 -11.86
CA LEU A 38 -31.15 15.06 -12.85
C LEU A 38 -31.16 13.55 -13.06
N ASP A 39 -30.03 12.88 -12.80
CA ASP A 39 -29.92 11.42 -12.86
C ASP A 39 -30.45 10.76 -11.58
N VAL A 40 -31.78 10.71 -11.45
CA VAL A 40 -32.48 10.08 -10.32
C VAL A 40 -32.19 8.59 -10.16
N SER A 41 -31.66 7.93 -11.19
CA SER A 41 -31.33 6.51 -11.14
C SER A 41 -30.00 6.25 -10.43
N ASN A 42 -29.06 7.20 -10.51
CA ASN A 42 -27.72 7.07 -9.94
C ASN A 42 -27.45 8.05 -8.78
N SER A 43 -28.39 8.95 -8.47
CA SER A 43 -28.22 9.96 -7.44
C SER A 43 -29.38 9.98 -6.46
N VAL A 44 -29.04 9.94 -5.16
CA VAL A 44 -29.99 10.08 -4.05
C VAL A 44 -29.95 11.49 -3.43
N ALA A 45 -29.28 12.46 -4.05
CA ALA A 45 -29.16 13.80 -3.51
C ALA A 45 -30.50 14.56 -3.40
N TRP A 46 -31.52 14.13 -4.17
CA TRP A 46 -32.89 14.60 -3.99
C TRP A 46 -33.43 14.32 -2.58
N TYR A 47 -32.96 13.26 -1.92
CA TYR A 47 -33.37 12.89 -0.57
C TYR A 47 -33.02 13.96 0.47
N PHE A 48 -31.85 14.60 0.34
CA PHE A 48 -31.45 15.71 1.20
C PHE A 48 -32.49 16.85 1.20
N ILE A 49 -32.93 17.26 0.01
CA ILE A 49 -33.90 18.34 -0.15
C ILE A 49 -35.27 17.88 0.36
N ALA A 50 -35.67 16.64 0.06
CA ALA A 50 -36.89 16.05 0.59
C ALA A 50 -36.91 16.05 2.12
N ARG A 51 -35.80 15.66 2.75
CA ARG A 51 -35.69 15.58 4.21
C ARG A 51 -35.87 16.94 4.87
N ILE A 52 -35.29 18.00 4.29
CA ILE A 52 -35.49 19.36 4.80
C ILE A 52 -36.93 19.84 4.51
N ALA A 53 -37.47 19.55 3.33
CA ALA A 53 -38.83 19.94 2.95
C ALA A 53 -39.91 19.32 3.86
N GLN A 54 -39.68 18.12 4.42
CA GLN A 54 -40.55 17.52 5.44
C GLN A 54 -40.65 18.38 6.71
N ALA A 55 -39.56 19.04 7.10
CA ALA A 55 -39.55 19.96 8.24
C ALA A 55 -40.05 21.37 7.85
N GLN A 56 -40.09 21.70 6.56
CA GLN A 56 -40.36 23.04 6.04
C GLN A 56 -41.31 23.01 4.84
N PRO A 57 -42.63 22.97 5.08
CA PRO A 57 -43.64 22.85 4.02
C PRO A 57 -43.61 23.97 2.96
N ALA A 58 -43.02 25.13 3.29
CA ALA A 58 -42.83 26.21 2.33
C ALA A 58 -41.92 25.80 1.15
N LEU A 59 -40.91 24.96 1.41
CA LEU A 59 -39.99 24.47 0.38
C LEU A 59 -40.69 23.57 -0.64
N LEU A 60 -41.69 22.77 -0.20
CA LEU A 60 -42.52 21.96 -1.11
C LEU A 60 -43.22 22.83 -2.16
N ARG A 61 -43.69 24.02 -1.76
CA ARG A 61 -44.34 24.95 -2.69
C ARG A 61 -43.36 25.44 -3.75
N SER A 62 -42.10 25.70 -3.38
CA SER A 62 -41.05 26.01 -4.36
C SER A 62 -40.77 24.83 -5.29
N CYS A 63 -40.74 23.60 -4.79
CA CYS A 63 -40.62 22.39 -5.62
C CYS A 63 -41.78 22.27 -6.63
N GLU A 64 -43.02 22.51 -6.21
CA GLU A 64 -44.20 22.49 -7.10
C GLU A 64 -44.11 23.55 -8.21
N VAL A 65 -43.64 24.75 -7.87
CA VAL A 65 -43.41 25.83 -8.85
C VAL A 65 -42.33 25.42 -9.86
N LEU A 66 -41.21 24.84 -9.40
CA LEU A 66 -40.14 24.38 -10.28
C LEU A 66 -40.57 23.18 -11.14
N PHE A 67 -41.38 22.27 -10.59
CA PHE A 67 -41.91 21.10 -11.31
C PHE A 67 -42.74 21.51 -12.53
N ARG A 68 -43.51 22.60 -12.40
CA ARG A 68 -44.23 23.21 -13.53
C ARG A 68 -43.29 23.84 -14.56
N LYS A 69 -42.25 24.55 -14.09
CA LYS A 69 -41.40 25.41 -14.92
C LYS A 69 -40.27 24.68 -15.66
N ILE A 70 -39.73 23.60 -15.11
CA ILE A 70 -38.48 22.99 -15.60
C ILE A 70 -38.73 21.51 -15.95
N PRO A 71 -39.13 21.20 -17.20
CA PRO A 71 -39.43 19.82 -17.61
C PRO A 71 -38.30 18.82 -17.36
N ALA A 72 -37.05 19.22 -17.60
CA ALA A 72 -35.88 18.35 -17.42
C ALA A 72 -35.68 17.89 -15.96
N ALA A 73 -36.11 18.69 -14.97
CA ALA A 73 -35.93 18.40 -13.56
C ALA A 73 -37.10 17.66 -12.91
N ARG A 74 -38.17 17.38 -13.68
CA ARG A 74 -39.38 16.73 -13.15
C ARG A 74 -39.11 15.38 -12.49
N PRO A 75 -38.26 14.47 -13.01
CA PRO A 75 -38.01 13.20 -12.33
C PRO A 75 -37.50 13.40 -10.89
N ALA A 76 -36.50 14.25 -10.69
CA ALA A 76 -35.91 14.52 -9.36
C ALA A 76 -36.88 15.25 -8.44
N LEU A 77 -37.56 16.27 -8.96
CA LEU A 77 -38.57 17.02 -8.22
C LEU A 77 -39.76 16.13 -7.82
N LEU A 78 -40.16 15.17 -8.66
CA LEU A 78 -41.22 14.22 -8.31
C LEU A 78 -40.82 13.32 -7.15
N GLN A 79 -39.56 12.86 -7.07
CA GLN A 79 -39.06 12.10 -5.91
C GLN A 79 -39.13 12.94 -4.63
N ILE A 80 -38.75 14.22 -4.69
CA ILE A 80 -38.86 15.14 -3.56
C ILE A 80 -40.32 15.29 -3.12
N LEU A 81 -41.23 15.58 -4.07
CA LEU A 81 -42.65 15.76 -3.79
C LEU A 81 -43.31 14.48 -3.27
N LYS A 82 -42.92 13.30 -3.78
CA LYS A 82 -43.40 12.00 -3.28
C LYS A 82 -42.94 11.73 -1.86
N GLN A 83 -41.66 12.00 -1.57
CA GLN A 83 -41.05 11.69 -0.27
C GLN A 83 -41.47 12.67 0.84
N ALA A 84 -41.66 13.94 0.50
CA ALA A 84 -41.90 15.01 1.48
C ALA A 84 -43.30 15.64 1.39
N GLY A 85 -44.11 15.25 0.40
CA GLY A 85 -45.39 15.87 0.11
C GLY A 85 -46.43 15.69 1.21
N ASP A 86 -47.35 16.64 1.25
CA ASP A 86 -48.58 16.61 2.05
C ASP A 86 -49.81 16.39 1.16
N ASP A 87 -51.01 16.42 1.74
CA ASP A 87 -52.27 16.29 0.98
C ASP A 87 -52.45 17.37 -0.08
N ARG A 88 -51.87 18.56 0.13
CA ARG A 88 -51.90 19.64 -0.86
C ARG A 88 -51.00 19.31 -2.04
N THR A 89 -49.82 18.74 -1.81
CA THR A 89 -48.93 18.23 -2.87
C THR A 89 -49.57 17.08 -3.63
N ARG A 90 -50.29 16.19 -2.94
CA ARG A 90 -51.09 15.16 -3.60
C ARG A 90 -52.11 15.78 -4.57
N GLY A 91 -52.92 16.74 -4.11
CA GLY A 91 -53.90 17.43 -4.97
C GLY A 91 -53.25 18.20 -6.13
N PHE A 92 -52.05 18.76 -5.92
CA PHE A 92 -51.25 19.35 -6.99
C PHE A 92 -50.87 18.33 -8.07
N LEU A 93 -50.37 17.16 -7.68
CA LEU A 93 -49.99 16.08 -8.60
C LEU A 93 -51.21 15.50 -9.34
N GLU A 94 -52.34 15.35 -8.66
CA GLU A 94 -53.61 14.95 -9.29
C GLU A 94 -54.07 15.96 -10.35
N THR A 95 -53.88 17.27 -10.09
CA THR A 95 -54.12 18.32 -11.09
C THR A 95 -53.15 18.21 -12.27
N CYS A 96 -51.89 17.89 -12.02
CA CYS A 96 -50.89 17.68 -13.08
C CYS A 96 -51.24 16.52 -14.02
N LEU A 97 -51.93 15.46 -13.54
CA LEU A 97 -52.38 14.35 -14.41
C LEU A 97 -53.31 14.81 -15.54
N GLN A 98 -54.12 15.84 -15.28
CA GLN A 98 -55.09 16.40 -16.23
C GLN A 98 -54.46 17.43 -17.19
N ASP A 99 -53.24 17.87 -16.94
CA ASP A 99 -52.56 18.91 -17.72
C ASP A 99 -51.63 18.27 -18.77
N GLN A 100 -51.89 18.61 -20.03
CA GLN A 100 -51.16 18.07 -21.20
C GLN A 100 -49.65 18.34 -21.15
N ARG A 101 -49.20 19.37 -20.42
CA ARG A 101 -47.77 19.67 -20.25
C ARG A 101 -47.01 18.58 -19.49
N PHE A 102 -47.70 17.70 -18.77
CA PHE A 102 -47.13 16.60 -17.99
C PHE A 102 -47.33 15.24 -18.64
N GLU A 103 -47.79 15.18 -19.90
CA GLU A 103 -48.03 13.93 -20.63
C GLU A 103 -46.84 12.95 -20.52
N THR A 104 -45.62 13.45 -20.70
CA THR A 104 -44.39 12.64 -20.72
C THR A 104 -43.99 12.07 -19.36
N VAL A 105 -44.50 12.63 -18.26
CA VAL A 105 -44.22 12.16 -16.88
C VAL A 105 -45.47 11.66 -16.17
N ARG A 106 -46.59 11.51 -16.90
CA ARG A 106 -47.87 11.09 -16.35
C ARG A 106 -47.78 9.70 -15.70
N PRO A 107 -47.13 8.68 -16.29
CA PRO A 107 -46.99 7.36 -15.68
C PRO A 107 -46.30 7.41 -14.30
N GLU A 108 -45.26 8.22 -14.18
CA GLU A 108 -44.50 8.39 -12.94
C GLU A 108 -45.31 9.13 -11.88
N ILE A 109 -46.09 10.15 -12.27
CA ILE A 109 -47.02 10.82 -11.35
C ILE A 109 -48.10 9.85 -10.85
N GLN A 110 -48.68 9.03 -11.74
CA GLN A 110 -49.67 8.02 -11.34
C GLN A 110 -49.08 7.01 -10.36
N SER A 111 -47.86 6.53 -10.63
CA SER A 111 -47.11 5.63 -9.75
C SER A 111 -46.80 6.28 -8.39
N ALA A 112 -46.45 7.57 -8.37
CA ALA A 112 -46.20 8.30 -7.13
C ALA A 112 -47.45 8.48 -6.25
N LEU A 113 -48.65 8.49 -6.85
CA LEU A 113 -49.93 8.61 -6.15
C LEU A 113 -50.48 7.27 -5.63
N GLN A 114 -49.91 6.11 -6.03
CA GLN A 114 -50.44 4.78 -5.70
C GLN A 114 -49.36 3.79 -5.22
N PRO A 115 -49.18 3.59 -3.89
CA PRO A 115 -49.82 4.31 -2.79
C PRO A 115 -49.15 5.66 -2.48
N TRP A 116 -49.96 6.66 -2.08
CA TRP A 116 -49.46 7.92 -1.53
C TRP A 116 -48.91 7.70 -0.11
N ALA A 117 -47.59 7.56 0.00
CA ALA A 117 -46.88 7.30 1.25
C ALA A 117 -45.64 8.20 1.39
N PRO A 118 -45.82 9.49 1.76
CA PRO A 118 -44.73 10.36 2.14
C PRO A 118 -43.91 9.75 3.28
N GLY A 119 -42.59 9.96 3.28
CA GLY A 119 -41.69 9.34 4.26
C GLY A 119 -41.37 7.88 3.98
N SER A 120 -41.79 7.32 2.84
CA SER A 120 -41.53 5.91 2.49
C SER A 120 -40.04 5.55 2.46
N VAL A 121 -39.16 6.48 2.06
CA VAL A 121 -37.71 6.29 2.19
C VAL A 121 -37.26 6.69 3.59
N ALA A 122 -36.94 5.70 4.41
CA ALA A 122 -36.53 5.87 5.81
C ALA A 122 -35.21 5.10 6.06
N PRO A 123 -34.04 5.68 5.72
CA PRO A 123 -32.76 4.97 5.74
C PRO A 123 -32.35 4.49 7.15
N LEU A 124 -32.88 5.11 8.20
CA LEU A 124 -32.68 4.67 9.59
C LEU A 124 -33.54 3.47 10.01
N SER A 125 -34.50 3.05 9.18
CA SER A 125 -35.43 1.96 9.51
C SER A 125 -34.89 0.56 9.18
N HIS A 126 -33.80 0.49 8.41
CA HIS A 126 -33.18 -0.77 8.02
C HIS A 126 -31.64 -0.64 7.98
N PRO A 127 -30.89 -1.73 8.14
CA PRO A 127 -29.46 -1.72 7.92
C PRO A 127 -29.12 -1.33 6.47
N ALA A 128 -27.94 -0.73 6.27
CA ALA A 128 -27.44 -0.43 4.93
C ALA A 128 -27.08 -1.73 4.19
N GLN A 129 -27.67 -1.95 3.02
CA GLN A 129 -27.46 -3.16 2.20
C GLN A 129 -26.87 -2.84 0.83
N THR A 130 -26.92 -1.57 0.42
CA THR A 130 -26.44 -1.08 -0.87
C THR A 130 -25.62 0.20 -0.67
N PRO A 131 -24.77 0.59 -1.65
CA PRO A 131 -24.10 1.89 -1.62
C PRO A 131 -25.09 3.06 -1.52
N ALA A 132 -26.24 2.96 -2.18
CA ALA A 132 -27.27 4.00 -2.14
C ALA A 132 -27.84 4.20 -0.72
N ASP A 133 -27.93 3.14 0.10
CA ASP A 133 -28.33 3.26 1.49
C ASP A 133 -27.33 4.09 2.31
N LEU A 134 -26.03 3.96 2.02
CA LEU A 134 -24.99 4.76 2.68
C LEU A 134 -25.11 6.23 2.31
N ASP A 135 -25.38 6.53 1.04
CA ASP A 135 -25.59 7.90 0.57
C ASP A 135 -26.85 8.52 1.21
N LEU A 136 -27.94 7.74 1.31
CA LEU A 136 -29.15 8.16 2.01
C LEU A 136 -28.89 8.46 3.50
N LEU A 137 -28.10 7.63 4.18
CA LEU A 137 -27.69 7.85 5.57
C LEU A 137 -26.81 9.10 5.71
N TRP A 138 -25.88 9.34 4.80
CA TRP A 138 -25.10 10.58 4.80
C TRP A 138 -25.98 11.79 4.57
N PHE A 139 -26.93 11.75 3.63
CA PHE A 139 -27.86 12.86 3.43
C PHE A 139 -28.81 13.05 4.61
N GLU A 140 -29.24 12.00 5.31
CA GLU A 140 -29.98 12.12 6.57
C GLU A 140 -29.16 12.88 7.62
N PHE A 141 -27.88 12.51 7.80
CA PHE A 141 -26.97 13.22 8.70
C PHE A 141 -26.76 14.68 8.27
N LEU A 142 -26.45 14.93 7.00
CA LEU A 142 -26.16 16.29 6.51
C LEU A 142 -27.38 17.22 6.57
N ALA A 143 -28.59 16.69 6.39
CA ALA A 143 -29.82 17.46 6.48
C ALA A 143 -30.26 17.74 7.93
N THR A 144 -29.97 16.83 8.87
CA THR A 144 -30.57 16.88 10.22
C THR A 144 -29.56 17.01 11.37
N GLY A 145 -28.29 16.72 11.15
CA GLY A 145 -27.28 16.56 12.18
C GLY A 145 -27.44 15.29 13.04
N ASN A 146 -28.37 14.39 12.70
CA ASN A 146 -28.67 13.20 13.50
C ASN A 146 -27.53 12.17 13.41
N THR A 147 -26.79 12.01 14.50
CA THR A 147 -25.65 11.08 14.60
C THR A 147 -26.06 9.61 14.49
N LEU A 148 -27.34 9.26 14.68
CA LEU A 148 -27.82 7.89 14.46
C LEU A 148 -27.61 7.42 13.02
N ALA A 149 -27.60 8.33 12.05
CA ALA A 149 -27.29 7.98 10.67
C ALA A 149 -25.81 7.60 10.49
N VAL A 150 -24.91 8.28 11.20
CA VAL A 150 -23.49 7.91 11.25
C VAL A 150 -23.32 6.55 11.93
N VAL A 151 -24.03 6.30 13.03
CA VAL A 151 -24.02 4.99 13.72
C VAL A 151 -24.52 3.87 12.80
N ALA A 152 -25.58 4.10 12.02
CA ALA A 152 -26.07 3.12 11.04
C ALA A 152 -25.05 2.81 9.93
N ILE A 153 -24.23 3.79 9.52
CA ILE A 153 -23.11 3.56 8.59
C ILE A 153 -22.01 2.73 9.27
N ILE A 154 -21.74 2.98 10.55
CA ILE A 154 -20.81 2.17 11.35
C ILE A 154 -21.31 0.73 11.48
N ASP A 155 -22.62 0.51 11.64
CA ASP A 155 -23.23 -0.82 11.70
C ASP A 155 -23.00 -1.63 10.43
N ALA A 156 -22.84 -0.99 9.28
CA ALA A 156 -22.46 -1.68 8.05
C ALA A 156 -21.09 -2.38 8.18
N LEU A 157 -20.18 -1.89 9.03
CA LEU A 157 -18.88 -2.51 9.29
C LEU A 157 -19.00 -3.80 10.13
N GLU A 158 -20.12 -4.01 10.84
CA GLU A 158 -20.38 -5.21 11.63
C GLU A 158 -20.98 -6.37 10.83
N VAL A 159 -21.39 -6.11 9.58
CA VAL A 159 -21.86 -7.16 8.68
C VAL A 159 -20.80 -8.28 8.62
N PRO A 160 -21.19 -9.57 8.78
CA PRO A 160 -20.23 -10.66 8.85
C PRO A 160 -19.24 -10.70 7.67
N ASP A 161 -17.98 -11.00 7.97
CA ASP A 161 -16.91 -11.19 6.98
C ASP A 161 -17.13 -12.50 6.21
N ARG A 162 -17.93 -12.44 5.14
CA ARG A 162 -18.29 -13.61 4.32
C ARG A 162 -17.09 -14.23 3.60
N ILE A 163 -16.11 -13.42 3.21
CA ILE A 163 -14.87 -13.90 2.57
C ILE A 163 -14.09 -14.76 3.55
N ARG A 164 -13.94 -14.28 4.79
CA ARG A 164 -13.33 -15.08 5.85
C ARG A 164 -14.10 -16.37 6.10
N PHE A 165 -15.41 -16.31 6.26
CA PHE A 165 -16.22 -17.50 6.52
C PHE A 165 -16.03 -18.56 5.43
N LYS A 166 -16.02 -18.15 4.14
CA LYS A 166 -15.72 -19.06 3.02
C LYS A 166 -14.28 -19.57 3.06
N LEU A 167 -13.32 -18.72 3.38
CA LEU A 167 -11.91 -19.12 3.49
C LEU A 167 -11.68 -20.14 4.60
N GLU A 168 -12.25 -19.92 5.79
CA GLU A 168 -12.19 -20.85 6.93
C GLU A 168 -12.93 -22.16 6.63
N SER A 169 -14.06 -22.09 5.94
CA SER A 169 -14.78 -23.31 5.51
C SER A 169 -13.95 -24.13 4.53
N TRP A 170 -13.30 -23.47 3.57
CA TRP A 170 -12.39 -24.11 2.63
C TRP A 170 -11.15 -24.69 3.32
N LEU A 171 -10.53 -23.95 4.25
CA LEU A 171 -9.38 -24.41 5.02
C LEU A 171 -9.72 -25.65 5.87
N ARG A 172 -10.88 -25.64 6.54
CA ARG A 172 -11.37 -26.80 7.32
C ARG A 172 -11.66 -28.01 6.44
N ALA A 173 -12.22 -27.81 5.26
CA ALA A 173 -12.44 -28.91 4.30
C ALA A 173 -11.10 -29.56 3.90
N VAL A 174 -10.11 -28.75 3.54
CA VAL A 174 -8.74 -29.22 3.24
C VAL A 174 -8.12 -29.94 4.45
N ALA A 175 -8.31 -29.42 5.65
CA ALA A 175 -7.79 -30.05 6.87
C ALA A 175 -8.44 -31.42 7.15
N SER A 176 -9.74 -31.57 6.86
CA SER A 176 -10.51 -32.79 7.12
C SER A 176 -10.25 -33.92 6.12
N GLU A 177 -10.06 -33.60 4.84
CA GLU A 177 -9.87 -34.59 3.76
C GLU A 177 -8.49 -35.28 3.84
N GLU A 178 -7.54 -34.67 4.54
CA GLU A 178 -6.11 -34.95 4.39
C GLU A 178 -5.44 -35.63 5.61
N GLN A 179 -6.21 -36.11 6.59
CA GLN A 179 -5.65 -36.68 7.83
C GLN A 179 -4.77 -37.94 7.65
N SER A 180 -4.66 -38.52 6.45
CA SER A 180 -4.02 -39.83 6.21
C SER A 180 -2.84 -39.85 5.23
N THR A 181 -2.34 -38.72 4.69
CA THR A 181 -1.22 -38.74 3.73
C THR A 181 -0.08 -37.78 4.05
N LEU A 182 1.17 -38.19 3.82
CA LEU A 182 2.37 -37.35 3.94
C LEU A 182 2.33 -36.10 3.04
N PHE A 183 1.53 -36.11 1.96
CA PHE A 183 1.36 -34.98 1.05
C PHE A 183 0.49 -33.84 1.61
N ALA A 184 -0.32 -34.13 2.65
CA ALA A 184 -1.18 -33.16 3.33
C ALA A 184 -0.40 -31.99 3.92
N SER A 185 0.67 -32.27 4.67
CA SER A 185 1.49 -31.26 5.34
C SER A 185 2.18 -30.33 4.33
N VAL A 186 2.63 -30.87 3.20
CA VAL A 186 3.24 -30.11 2.11
C VAL A 186 2.21 -29.18 1.46
N LYS A 187 0.99 -29.69 1.19
CA LYS A 187 -0.09 -28.90 0.59
C LYS A 187 -0.56 -27.80 1.54
N ARG A 188 -0.77 -28.08 2.83
CA ARG A 188 -1.10 -27.07 3.86
C ARG A 188 -0.06 -25.96 3.94
N ARG A 189 1.23 -26.31 4.00
CA ARG A 189 2.32 -25.33 4.02
C ARG A 189 2.37 -24.49 2.74
N TRP A 190 2.06 -25.08 1.58
CA TRP A 190 1.96 -24.34 0.33
C TRP A 190 0.77 -23.38 0.32
N ILE A 191 -0.39 -23.78 0.86
CA ILE A 191 -1.58 -22.94 0.99
C ILE A 191 -1.30 -21.74 1.91
N GLU A 192 -0.79 -22.01 3.11
CA GLU A 192 -0.41 -20.99 4.08
C GLU A 192 0.56 -19.98 3.46
N GLU A 193 1.62 -20.49 2.82
CA GLU A 193 2.63 -19.66 2.19
C GLU A 193 2.07 -18.83 1.04
N ARG A 194 1.14 -19.39 0.24
CA ARG A 194 0.45 -18.67 -0.83
C ARG A 194 -0.41 -17.55 -0.27
N LEU A 195 -1.25 -17.82 0.73
CA LEU A 195 -2.12 -16.82 1.36
C LEU A 195 -1.31 -15.73 2.05
N ARG A 196 -0.24 -16.09 2.74
CA ARG A 196 0.66 -15.15 3.41
C ARG A 196 1.45 -14.29 2.42
N LYS A 197 2.15 -14.90 1.46
CA LYS A 197 3.03 -14.14 0.54
C LYS A 197 2.28 -13.32 -0.49
N LYS A 198 1.16 -13.83 -1.02
CA LYS A 198 0.46 -13.16 -2.13
C LYS A 198 -0.66 -12.23 -1.66
N LEU A 199 -1.30 -12.57 -0.53
CA LEU A 199 -2.48 -11.87 -0.03
C LEU A 199 -2.29 -11.29 1.37
N ALA A 200 -1.14 -11.54 2.04
CA ALA A 200 -0.89 -11.10 3.42
C ALA A 200 -1.99 -11.55 4.40
N ILE A 201 -2.60 -12.71 4.15
CA ILE A 201 -3.54 -13.36 5.07
C ILE A 201 -2.77 -14.36 5.92
N LEU A 202 -2.88 -14.21 7.23
CA LEU A 202 -2.39 -15.17 8.22
C LEU A 202 -3.49 -16.18 8.50
N VAL A 203 -3.14 -17.46 8.45
CA VAL A 203 -4.06 -18.57 8.66
C VAL A 203 -3.43 -19.56 9.63
N ASP A 204 -4.27 -20.22 10.41
CA ASP A 204 -3.93 -21.41 11.15
C ASP A 204 -4.35 -22.61 10.29
N PRO A 205 -3.41 -23.25 9.59
CA PRO A 205 -3.74 -24.38 8.71
C PRO A 205 -4.11 -25.65 9.49
N GLU A 206 -3.84 -25.72 10.80
CA GLU A 206 -4.17 -26.88 11.63
C GLU A 206 -5.64 -26.84 12.05
N HIS A 207 -6.11 -25.68 12.51
CA HIS A 207 -7.50 -25.46 12.92
C HIS A 207 -8.40 -25.02 11.77
N GLY A 208 -7.81 -24.60 10.65
CA GLY A 208 -8.52 -24.08 9.48
C GLY A 208 -9.12 -22.69 9.74
N GLU A 209 -8.44 -21.88 10.54
CA GLU A 209 -8.90 -20.56 10.98
C GLU A 209 -8.12 -19.45 10.29
N VAL A 210 -8.76 -18.30 10.06
CA VAL A 210 -8.05 -17.11 9.59
C VAL A 210 -7.67 -16.28 10.80
N ILE A 211 -6.37 -16.10 11.03
CA ILE A 211 -5.85 -15.41 12.21
C ILE A 211 -5.81 -13.90 12.01
N THR A 212 -5.64 -13.41 10.77
CA THR A 212 -5.73 -11.98 10.45
C THR A 212 -6.97 -11.38 11.10
N ALA A 213 -6.87 -10.37 11.98
CA ALA A 213 -8.07 -9.84 12.64
C ALA A 213 -8.86 -8.84 11.79
N ARG A 214 -8.23 -8.20 10.79
CA ARG A 214 -8.91 -7.28 9.87
C ARG A 214 -10.09 -7.94 9.18
N ASP A 215 -11.07 -7.11 8.87
CA ASP A 215 -12.10 -7.50 7.92
C ASP A 215 -11.46 -7.75 6.56
N LEU A 216 -11.48 -8.99 6.08
CA LEU A 216 -10.86 -9.34 4.79
C LEU A 216 -11.56 -8.58 3.66
N GLY A 217 -12.85 -8.33 3.81
CA GLY A 217 -13.61 -7.56 2.85
C GLY A 217 -13.04 -6.16 2.64
N CYS A 218 -12.98 -5.36 3.70
CA CYS A 218 -12.35 -4.04 3.66
C CYS A 218 -10.87 -4.11 3.27
N TYR A 219 -10.12 -5.09 3.78
CA TYR A 219 -8.68 -5.22 3.51
C TYR A 219 -8.35 -5.39 2.03
N PHE A 220 -9.18 -6.11 1.27
CA PHE A 220 -8.92 -6.35 -0.15
C PHE A 220 -9.60 -5.36 -1.08
N ALA A 221 -10.72 -4.79 -0.67
CA ALA A 221 -11.37 -3.74 -1.45
C ALA A 221 -10.67 -2.38 -1.32
N MET A 222 -9.72 -2.21 -0.39
CA MET A 222 -9.13 -0.92 -0.08
C MET A 222 -7.60 -0.93 -0.09
N ASP A 223 -7.01 0.18 -0.56
CA ASP A 223 -5.61 0.54 -0.37
C ASP A 223 -5.51 1.75 0.55
N GLY A 224 -5.08 1.52 1.79
CA GLY A 224 -5.30 2.48 2.87
C GLY A 224 -6.79 2.73 3.08
N PHE A 225 -7.24 3.96 2.83
CA PHE A 225 -8.66 4.34 2.86
C PHE A 225 -9.30 4.41 1.46
N ALA A 226 -8.54 4.33 0.37
CA ALA A 226 -9.10 4.40 -0.98
C ALA A 226 -9.62 3.04 -1.44
N VAL A 227 -10.76 3.00 -2.14
CA VAL A 227 -11.24 1.75 -2.77
C VAL A 227 -10.34 1.39 -3.95
N SER A 228 -9.85 0.14 -4.01
CA SER A 228 -8.89 -0.34 -5.01
C SER A 228 -9.45 -1.52 -5.80
N GLN A 229 -9.81 -1.26 -7.07
CA GLN A 229 -10.27 -2.29 -7.99
C GLN A 229 -9.17 -3.32 -8.30
N GLU A 230 -7.91 -2.89 -8.37
CA GLU A 230 -6.76 -3.77 -8.61
C GLU A 230 -6.60 -4.79 -7.48
N ARG A 231 -6.68 -4.34 -6.21
CA ARG A 231 -6.59 -5.25 -5.06
C ARG A 231 -7.76 -6.23 -5.03
N LEU A 232 -8.96 -5.79 -5.41
CA LEU A 232 -10.11 -6.68 -5.53
C LEU A 232 -9.92 -7.73 -6.63
N GLN A 233 -9.41 -7.35 -7.80
CA GLN A 233 -9.08 -8.29 -8.89
C GLN A 233 -7.95 -9.26 -8.50
N LYS A 234 -6.96 -8.77 -7.76
CA LYS A 234 -5.89 -9.60 -7.22
C LYS A 234 -6.45 -10.60 -6.21
N LEU A 235 -7.37 -10.20 -5.34
CA LEU A 235 -8.04 -11.13 -4.42
C LEU A 235 -8.80 -12.21 -5.18
N THR A 236 -9.69 -11.82 -6.11
CA THR A 236 -10.54 -12.77 -6.85
C THR A 236 -9.70 -13.79 -7.63
N SER A 237 -8.56 -13.39 -8.19
CA SER A 237 -7.66 -14.29 -8.93
C SER A 237 -6.80 -15.20 -8.06
N GLN A 238 -6.60 -14.87 -6.77
CA GLN A 238 -5.72 -15.64 -5.89
C GLN A 238 -6.46 -16.55 -4.92
N LEU A 239 -7.73 -16.26 -4.60
CA LEU A 239 -8.55 -17.10 -3.74
C LEU A 239 -8.85 -18.46 -4.39
N PRO A 240 -9.02 -19.53 -3.59
CA PRO A 240 -9.31 -20.86 -4.10
C PRO A 240 -10.80 -21.08 -4.45
N PHE A 241 -11.63 -20.03 -4.37
CA PHE A 241 -13.06 -20.07 -4.67
C PHE A 241 -13.53 -18.73 -5.26
N PRO A 242 -14.62 -18.74 -6.05
CA PRO A 242 -15.24 -17.51 -6.54
C PRO A 242 -15.94 -16.73 -5.42
N ILE A 243 -15.98 -15.40 -5.52
CA ILE A 243 -16.53 -14.50 -4.50
C ILE A 243 -17.76 -13.69 -4.97
N SER A 244 -18.67 -14.29 -5.73
CA SER A 244 -19.79 -13.57 -6.38
C SER A 244 -20.73 -12.86 -5.39
N GLU A 245 -21.27 -13.57 -4.40
CA GLU A 245 -22.24 -13.03 -3.43
C GLU A 245 -21.58 -12.08 -2.41
N GLU A 246 -20.27 -12.22 -2.20
CA GLU A 246 -19.48 -11.38 -1.30
C GLU A 246 -19.30 -9.96 -1.85
N LEU A 247 -19.34 -9.80 -3.18
CA LEU A 247 -19.14 -8.49 -3.83
C LEU A 247 -20.18 -7.47 -3.38
N THR A 248 -21.42 -7.88 -3.12
CA THR A 248 -22.45 -6.95 -2.61
C THR A 248 -22.11 -6.45 -1.22
N SER A 249 -21.67 -7.33 -0.31
CA SER A 249 -21.25 -6.92 1.04
C SER A 249 -20.00 -6.02 0.99
N LEU A 250 -19.04 -6.35 0.12
CA LEU A 250 -17.86 -5.53 -0.13
C LEU A 250 -18.20 -4.12 -0.61
N ALA A 251 -19.16 -4.03 -1.54
CA ALA A 251 -19.63 -2.77 -2.11
C ALA A 251 -20.28 -1.84 -1.07
N VAL A 252 -20.66 -2.35 0.10
CA VAL A 252 -21.16 -1.53 1.21
C VAL A 252 -20.06 -1.25 2.23
N LYS A 253 -19.36 -2.29 2.70
CA LYS A 253 -18.40 -2.17 3.81
C LYS A 253 -17.21 -1.28 3.49
N ALA A 254 -16.63 -1.41 2.30
CA ALA A 254 -15.47 -0.62 1.91
C ALA A 254 -15.83 0.87 1.72
N PRO A 255 -16.92 1.23 1.00
CA PRO A 255 -17.39 2.61 0.96
C PRO A 255 -17.83 3.17 2.31
N ALA A 256 -18.44 2.37 3.19
CA ALA A 256 -18.76 2.79 4.56
C ALA A 256 -17.49 3.20 5.32
N LYS A 257 -16.44 2.36 5.31
CA LYS A 257 -15.17 2.68 5.97
C LYS A 257 -14.49 3.91 5.37
N TRP A 258 -14.40 3.98 4.04
CA TRP A 258 -13.82 5.13 3.34
C TRP A 258 -14.57 6.43 3.65
N SER A 259 -15.90 6.41 3.54
CA SER A 259 -16.72 7.61 3.75
C SER A 259 -16.70 8.06 5.20
N LEU A 260 -16.66 7.15 6.18
CA LEU A 260 -16.45 7.50 7.59
C LEU A 260 -15.11 8.20 7.80
N ALA A 261 -14.03 7.70 7.20
CA ALA A 261 -12.70 8.30 7.32
C ALA A 261 -12.62 9.68 6.67
N SER A 262 -13.16 9.82 5.45
CA SER A 262 -13.22 11.10 4.73
C SER A 262 -14.08 12.14 5.49
N ASN A 263 -15.23 11.75 6.03
CA ASN A 263 -16.10 12.66 6.76
C ASN A 263 -15.60 12.97 8.17
N ALA A 264 -14.93 12.03 8.85
CA ALA A 264 -14.34 12.28 10.18
C ALA A 264 -13.27 13.38 10.13
N GLN A 265 -12.50 13.48 9.03
CA GLN A 265 -11.55 14.57 8.84
C GLN A 265 -12.23 15.96 8.80
N LYS A 266 -13.37 16.04 8.10
CA LYS A 266 -14.09 17.29 7.83
C LYS A 266 -15.06 17.68 8.94
N HIS A 267 -15.57 16.69 9.68
CA HIS A 267 -16.68 16.84 10.59
C HIS A 267 -16.34 16.32 11.99
N ALA A 268 -16.04 17.24 12.92
CA ALA A 268 -15.75 16.93 14.32
C ALA A 268 -16.84 16.08 15.01
N ILE A 269 -18.12 16.27 14.65
CA ILE A 269 -19.22 15.45 15.17
C ILE A 269 -19.16 13.99 14.67
N VAL A 270 -18.69 13.76 13.43
CA VAL A 270 -18.48 12.41 12.88
C VAL A 270 -17.29 11.76 13.59
N LEU A 271 -16.17 12.48 13.72
CA LEU A 271 -14.99 11.99 14.44
C LEU A 271 -15.29 11.62 15.90
N SER A 272 -16.00 12.49 16.63
CA SER A 272 -16.43 12.19 18.00
C SER A 272 -17.42 11.01 18.08
N THR A 273 -18.30 10.86 17.10
CA THR A 273 -19.17 9.67 16.99
C THR A 273 -18.34 8.40 16.78
N CYS A 274 -17.36 8.42 15.86
CA CYS A 274 -16.45 7.29 15.64
C CYS A 274 -15.65 6.93 16.90
N LYS A 275 -15.14 7.92 17.65
CA LYS A 275 -14.46 7.69 18.94
C LYS A 275 -15.39 7.04 19.97
N SER A 276 -16.60 7.58 20.12
CA SER A 276 -17.61 7.07 21.05
C SER A 276 -17.99 5.62 20.72
N GLU A 277 -18.19 5.30 19.45
CA GLU A 277 -18.51 3.95 19.01
C GLU A 277 -17.32 2.99 19.09
N ALA A 278 -16.09 3.45 18.85
CA ALA A 278 -14.88 2.65 19.02
C ALA A 278 -14.69 2.20 20.48
N ALA A 279 -15.07 3.04 21.44
CA ALA A 279 -15.01 2.71 22.86
C ALA A 279 -16.04 1.66 23.30
N LYS A 280 -17.18 1.55 22.58
CA LYS A 280 -18.28 0.63 22.93
C LYS A 280 -18.19 -0.71 22.23
N ARG A 281 -17.71 -0.72 20.99
CA ARG A 281 -17.70 -1.89 20.12
C ARG A 281 -16.52 -2.80 20.42
N THR A 282 -16.52 -3.99 19.82
CA THR A 282 -15.41 -4.95 19.91
C THR A 282 -15.11 -5.54 18.54
N GLY A 283 -14.01 -6.29 18.41
CA GLY A 283 -13.67 -7.00 17.18
C GLY A 283 -13.35 -6.08 16.00
N ARG A 284 -13.82 -6.46 14.80
CA ARG A 284 -13.38 -5.86 13.52
C ARG A 284 -13.94 -4.47 13.26
N SER A 285 -15.17 -4.20 13.71
CA SER A 285 -15.78 -2.86 13.60
C SER A 285 -15.01 -1.85 14.46
N ARG A 286 -14.71 -2.21 15.71
CA ARG A 286 -13.82 -1.41 16.57
C ARG A 286 -12.47 -1.14 15.92
N LEU A 287 -11.82 -2.17 15.37
CA LEU A 287 -10.53 -2.02 14.69
C LEU A 287 -10.62 -1.01 13.53
N ALA A 288 -11.65 -1.13 12.68
CA ALA A 288 -11.87 -0.21 11.57
C ALA A 288 -12.13 1.23 12.07
N LEU A 289 -12.86 1.40 13.17
CA LEU A 289 -13.10 2.73 13.77
C LEU A 289 -11.83 3.34 14.36
N LEU A 290 -11.00 2.57 15.06
CA LEU A 290 -9.72 3.06 15.60
C LEU A 290 -8.77 3.50 14.47
N GLU A 291 -8.72 2.74 13.36
CA GLU A 291 -7.99 3.16 12.16
C GLU A 291 -8.57 4.46 11.56
N THR A 292 -9.91 4.58 11.47
CA THR A 292 -10.59 5.79 11.00
C THR A 292 -10.32 7.00 11.89
N VAL A 293 -10.37 6.85 13.20
CA VAL A 293 -10.06 7.91 14.18
C VAL A 293 -8.63 8.37 13.96
N ALA A 294 -7.67 7.44 13.94
CA ALA A 294 -6.28 7.83 13.79
C ALA A 294 -5.99 8.53 12.46
N HIS A 295 -6.62 8.10 11.38
CA HIS A 295 -6.48 8.76 10.08
C HIS A 295 -7.05 10.19 10.09
N ALA A 296 -8.18 10.42 10.77
CA ALA A 296 -8.77 11.73 10.91
C ALA A 296 -7.93 12.67 11.79
N GLU A 297 -7.42 12.17 12.92
CA GLU A 297 -6.55 12.92 13.83
C GLU A 297 -5.21 13.30 13.18
N LEU A 298 -4.61 12.39 12.40
CA LEU A 298 -3.42 12.70 11.60
C LEU A 298 -3.67 13.85 10.63
N ALA A 299 -4.83 13.87 9.96
CA ALA A 299 -5.19 14.95 9.05
C ALA A 299 -5.45 16.29 9.77
N GLN A 300 -5.79 16.24 11.06
CA GLN A 300 -5.98 17.41 11.93
C GLN A 300 -4.70 17.81 12.70
N ASN A 301 -3.57 17.14 12.44
CA ASN A 301 -2.29 17.31 13.13
C ASN A 301 -2.33 17.01 14.66
N ASP A 302 -3.31 16.26 15.16
CA ASP A 302 -3.30 15.73 16.53
C ASP A 302 -2.58 14.37 16.57
N LEU A 303 -1.24 14.45 16.56
CA LEU A 303 -0.38 13.27 16.50
C LEU A 303 -0.51 12.37 17.73
N GLN A 304 -0.77 12.95 18.90
CA GLN A 304 -0.89 12.21 20.15
C GLN A 304 -2.13 11.33 20.12
N THR A 305 -3.31 11.91 19.84
CA THR A 305 -4.56 11.14 19.77
C THR A 305 -4.53 10.12 18.63
N ALA A 306 -3.93 10.48 17.48
CA ALA A 306 -3.71 9.53 16.40
C ALA A 306 -2.85 8.35 16.85
N PHE A 307 -1.78 8.62 17.61
CA PHE A 307 -0.87 7.59 18.09
C PHE A 307 -1.58 6.64 19.06
N GLU A 308 -2.32 7.17 20.02
CA GLU A 308 -3.11 6.43 21.00
C GLU A 308 -4.14 5.52 20.33
N ALA A 309 -4.94 6.06 19.40
CA ALA A 309 -5.95 5.29 18.68
C ALA A 309 -5.33 4.13 17.89
N LEU A 310 -4.18 4.36 17.25
CA LEU A 310 -3.43 3.29 16.57
C LEU A 310 -2.83 2.31 17.58
N GLN A 311 -2.21 2.77 18.67
CA GLN A 311 -1.69 1.86 19.68
C GLN A 311 -2.79 0.94 20.22
N GLU A 312 -3.97 1.49 20.50
CA GLU A 312 -5.15 0.74 20.91
C GLU A 312 -5.63 -0.25 19.83
N SER A 313 -5.64 0.18 18.56
CA SER A 313 -5.99 -0.68 17.42
C SER A 313 -5.08 -1.92 17.36
N LEU A 314 -3.84 -1.75 17.76
CA LEU A 314 -2.79 -2.77 17.68
C LEU A 314 -2.72 -3.64 18.93
N THR A 315 -3.10 -3.12 20.10
CA THR A 315 -3.40 -3.97 21.26
C THR A 315 -4.64 -4.84 21.02
N THR A 316 -5.61 -4.33 20.24
CA THR A 316 -6.82 -5.08 19.86
C THR A 316 -6.52 -6.18 18.83
N ASN A 317 -5.38 -6.09 18.13
CA ASN A 317 -4.90 -7.10 17.18
C ASN A 317 -3.37 -7.29 17.30
N PRO A 318 -2.89 -8.06 18.30
CA PRO A 318 -1.45 -8.17 18.59
C PRO A 318 -0.61 -8.74 17.43
N GLU A 319 -1.23 -9.45 16.49
CA GLU A 319 -0.54 -10.10 15.37
C GLU A 319 -0.31 -9.16 14.16
N GLU A 320 -1.00 -8.02 14.09
CA GLU A 320 -0.82 -6.99 13.05
C GLU A 320 0.21 -5.91 13.38
N ARG A 321 1.09 -6.16 14.36
CA ARG A 321 2.32 -5.38 14.62
C ARG A 321 3.17 -5.14 13.35
N LEU A 322 2.90 -5.89 12.28
CA LEU A 322 3.38 -5.72 10.92
C LEU A 322 2.88 -4.50 10.16
N ALA A 323 1.59 -4.24 10.23
CA ALA A 323 0.99 -3.06 9.61
C ALA A 323 1.41 -1.78 10.34
N GLN A 324 1.82 -1.86 11.61
CA GLN A 324 2.47 -0.76 12.35
C GLN A 324 3.76 -0.26 11.73
N ILE A 325 4.48 -1.09 10.99
CA ILE A 325 5.71 -0.66 10.29
C ILE A 325 5.36 0.38 9.21
N ALA A 326 4.16 0.28 8.61
CA ALA A 326 3.61 1.26 7.68
C ALA A 326 3.09 2.54 8.37
N LYS A 327 2.59 2.44 9.61
CA LYS A 327 2.29 3.62 10.45
C LYS A 327 3.56 4.41 10.78
N ALA A 328 4.64 3.74 11.14
CA ALA A 328 5.93 4.37 11.35
C ALA A 328 6.59 4.86 10.03
N SER A 329 5.99 4.57 8.86
CA SER A 329 6.28 5.24 7.57
C SER A 329 5.45 6.52 7.35
N ALA A 330 4.33 6.72 8.05
CA ALA A 330 3.58 7.97 8.05
C ALA A 330 4.18 8.99 9.02
N GLU A 331 4.60 8.54 10.21
CA GLU A 331 5.44 9.34 11.16
C GLU A 331 6.75 9.80 10.49
N TRP A 332 7.26 8.95 9.61
CA TRP A 332 8.42 9.23 8.78
C TRP A 332 8.21 10.31 7.72
N GLU A 333 7.05 10.30 7.09
CA GLU A 333 6.67 11.31 6.11
C GLU A 333 6.55 12.70 6.77
N ILE A 334 6.02 12.75 7.99
CA ILE A 334 5.93 13.97 8.80
C ILE A 334 7.33 14.51 9.16
N LEU A 335 8.22 13.65 9.68
CA LEU A 335 9.61 14.05 9.95
C LEU A 335 10.33 14.51 8.68
N SER A 336 10.08 13.88 7.53
CA SER A 336 10.69 14.31 6.26
C SER A 336 10.20 15.67 5.75
N ARG A 337 9.00 16.11 6.14
CA ARG A 337 8.41 17.41 5.77
C ARG A 337 8.90 18.57 6.66
N LEU A 338 9.17 18.30 7.94
CA LEU A 338 9.60 19.31 8.93
C LEU A 338 11.04 19.82 8.71
N ILE A 339 11.85 19.07 7.96
CA ILE A 339 13.30 19.26 7.99
C ILE A 339 13.88 20.19 6.90
N PRO A 340 13.32 20.29 5.68
CA PRO A 340 13.73 21.31 4.70
C PRO A 340 13.39 22.74 5.16
N ALA A 341 12.33 22.92 5.93
CA ALA A 341 11.86 24.24 6.33
C ALA A 341 12.60 24.84 7.54
N ALA A 342 13.35 24.03 8.29
CA ALA A 342 14.27 24.49 9.33
C ALA A 342 15.47 25.30 8.79
N GLU A 343 15.82 25.17 7.49
CA GLU A 343 16.92 25.94 6.87
C GLU A 343 16.56 27.42 6.65
N ALA A 344 15.27 27.78 6.70
CA ALA A 344 14.77 29.15 6.55
C ALA A 344 14.46 29.87 7.88
N ALA A 345 14.70 29.20 9.01
CA ALA A 345 14.34 29.70 10.34
C ALA A 345 15.28 30.81 10.85
N GLN A 346 14.76 31.64 11.77
CA GLN A 346 15.58 32.58 12.54
C GLN A 346 16.65 31.80 13.32
N SER A 347 17.90 32.26 13.24
CA SER A 347 19.03 31.59 13.88
C SER A 347 19.66 32.45 14.96
N GLU A 348 19.86 31.91 16.15
CA GLU A 348 20.65 32.53 17.22
C GLU A 348 21.96 31.75 17.41
N THR A 349 23.10 32.44 17.41
CA THR A 349 24.40 31.81 17.70
C THR A 349 24.50 31.53 19.20
N ILE A 350 24.81 30.28 19.57
CA ILE A 350 24.93 29.88 20.98
C ILE A 350 26.38 29.59 21.38
N ALA A 351 26.76 29.96 22.60
CA ALA A 351 28.04 29.60 23.21
C ALA A 351 28.01 28.15 23.73
N GLY A 352 29.18 27.54 23.96
CA GLY A 352 29.26 26.19 24.54
C GLY A 352 29.00 25.04 23.55
N GLY A 353 29.13 25.29 22.25
CA GLY A 353 28.79 24.34 21.19
C GLY A 353 29.43 22.95 21.29
N ARG A 354 30.60 22.84 21.92
CA ARG A 354 31.31 21.55 22.08
C ARG A 354 30.61 20.61 23.08
N ASP A 355 30.11 21.15 24.18
CA ASP A 355 29.46 20.35 25.21
C ASP A 355 28.09 19.89 24.72
N ALA A 356 27.32 20.79 24.09
CA ALA A 356 26.07 20.44 23.43
C ALA A 356 26.24 19.37 22.33
N ALA A 357 27.33 19.44 21.55
CA ALA A 357 27.63 18.41 20.54
C ALA A 357 27.90 17.04 21.18
N ARG A 358 28.66 17.00 22.29
CA ARG A 358 28.93 15.76 23.02
C ARG A 358 27.68 15.17 23.66
N GLU A 359 26.87 16.00 24.31
CA GLU A 359 25.57 15.58 24.85
C GLU A 359 24.69 14.99 23.75
N CYS A 360 24.70 15.60 22.55
CA CYS A 360 23.99 15.07 21.40
C CYS A 360 24.51 13.70 20.97
N ALA A 361 25.83 13.54 20.92
CA ALA A 361 26.43 12.26 20.57
C ALA A 361 26.03 11.16 21.55
N ASP A 362 26.05 11.46 22.84
CA ASP A 362 25.76 10.52 23.91
C ASP A 362 24.26 10.15 23.94
N ALA A 363 23.37 11.14 23.79
CA ALA A 363 21.93 10.90 23.70
C ALA A 363 21.54 10.10 22.45
N THR A 364 22.20 10.35 21.31
CA THR A 364 21.98 9.61 20.06
C THR A 364 22.51 8.18 20.16
N GLU A 365 23.67 7.96 20.80
CA GLU A 365 24.22 6.61 21.01
C GLU A 365 23.41 5.79 22.01
N ALA A 366 22.81 6.45 23.01
CA ALA A 366 21.93 5.82 23.99
C ALA A 366 20.58 5.36 23.40
N ALA A 367 20.18 5.88 22.23
CA ALA A 367 18.95 5.49 21.57
C ALA A 367 18.95 3.98 21.24
N ARG A 368 18.00 3.26 21.82
CA ARG A 368 17.91 1.80 21.63
C ARG A 368 17.52 1.44 20.22
N ILE A 369 16.65 2.25 19.63
CA ILE A 369 16.10 2.09 18.29
C ILE A 369 16.09 3.43 17.58
N TYR A 370 16.40 3.45 16.29
CA TYR A 370 16.08 4.60 15.45
C TYR A 370 15.74 4.19 14.02
N ARG A 371 14.98 5.06 13.34
CA ARG A 371 14.74 5.00 11.89
C ARG A 371 15.51 6.11 11.20
N SER A 372 15.96 5.89 9.97
CA SER A 372 16.64 6.93 9.18
C SER A 372 16.44 6.80 7.67
N LYS A 373 16.55 7.93 6.93
CA LYS A 373 16.50 8.06 5.47
C LYS A 373 17.82 8.61 5.15
N LEU A 374 18.61 7.89 4.40
CA LEU A 374 19.73 8.46 3.70
C LEU A 374 19.27 8.77 2.29
N VAL A 375 19.46 10.01 1.84
CA VAL A 375 19.22 10.43 0.47
C VAL A 375 20.54 10.99 -0.05
N VAL A 376 20.98 10.49 -1.20
CA VAL A 376 22.17 10.99 -1.89
C VAL A 376 21.72 11.60 -3.20
N THR A 377 21.94 12.90 -3.33
CA THR A 377 21.52 13.71 -4.48
C THR A 377 22.71 14.43 -5.09
N ASN A 378 22.69 14.54 -6.42
CA ASN A 378 23.63 15.37 -7.15
C ASN A 378 23.02 16.76 -7.36
N ILE A 379 23.34 17.69 -6.46
CA ILE A 379 22.72 19.02 -6.46
C ILE A 379 23.24 19.92 -7.59
N SER A 380 24.31 19.54 -8.29
CA SER A 380 24.71 20.20 -9.54
C SER A 380 23.68 19.99 -10.66
N ARG A 381 22.73 19.06 -10.51
CA ARG A 381 21.62 18.85 -11.43
C ARG A 381 20.40 19.66 -10.99
N LYS A 382 19.74 20.31 -11.95
CA LYS A 382 18.53 21.13 -11.69
C LYS A 382 17.29 20.32 -11.27
N LYS A 383 17.30 18.99 -11.48
CA LYS A 383 16.20 18.10 -11.14
C LYS A 383 16.76 16.78 -10.60
N PRO A 384 16.03 16.13 -9.66
CA PRO A 384 16.26 14.73 -9.34
C PRO A 384 16.24 13.90 -10.63
N GLY A 385 17.07 12.88 -10.71
CA GLY A 385 17.19 12.11 -11.94
C GLY A 385 17.96 10.81 -11.77
N PRO A 386 18.21 10.10 -12.88
CA PRO A 386 18.89 8.82 -12.87
C PRO A 386 20.20 8.87 -12.06
N GLY A 387 20.25 8.07 -10.99
CA GLY A 387 21.38 8.01 -10.06
C GLY A 387 21.15 8.61 -8.67
N ASP A 388 20.00 9.21 -8.37
CA ASP A 388 19.63 9.50 -6.98
C ASP A 388 19.30 8.18 -6.26
N VAL A 389 19.83 8.02 -5.06
CA VAL A 389 19.65 6.80 -4.26
C VAL A 389 19.16 7.18 -2.88
N SER A 390 18.16 6.45 -2.40
CA SER A 390 17.68 6.56 -1.04
C SER A 390 17.77 5.22 -0.31
N TRP A 391 18.01 5.29 0.99
CA TRP A 391 17.97 4.15 1.90
C TRP A 391 17.09 4.48 3.08
N GLU A 392 16.09 3.65 3.35
CA GLU A 392 15.33 3.65 4.60
C GLU A 392 15.90 2.58 5.51
N VAL A 393 16.23 2.96 6.73
CA VAL A 393 17.00 2.14 7.66
C VAL A 393 16.26 2.13 8.98
N GLU A 394 15.98 0.95 9.47
CA GLU A 394 15.50 0.72 10.82
C GLU A 394 16.63 0.01 11.57
N PHE A 395 17.02 0.53 12.73
CA PHE A 395 18.10 -0.03 13.54
C PHE A 395 17.65 -0.22 14.97
N GLY A 396 17.98 -1.37 15.56
CA GLY A 396 17.73 -1.69 16.96
C GLY A 396 18.92 -2.43 17.58
N THR A 397 19.37 -1.96 18.75
CA THR A 397 20.44 -2.60 19.51
C THR A 397 19.96 -3.90 20.19
N PRO A 398 20.82 -4.93 20.37
CA PRO A 398 22.23 -4.97 19.96
C PRO A 398 22.50 -5.44 18.51
N ALA A 399 21.53 -5.93 17.74
CA ALA A 399 21.81 -6.50 16.41
C ALA A 399 20.58 -6.69 15.51
N LYS A 400 19.69 -5.70 15.42
CA LYS A 400 18.56 -5.71 14.49
C LYS A 400 18.71 -4.57 13.51
N SER A 401 18.65 -4.89 12.22
CA SER A 401 18.57 -3.85 11.20
C SER A 401 17.69 -4.28 10.04
N ARG A 402 16.96 -3.33 9.47
CA ARG A 402 16.26 -3.47 8.20
C ARG A 402 16.69 -2.30 7.34
N VAL A 403 17.02 -2.57 6.10
CA VAL A 403 17.43 -1.55 5.14
C VAL A 403 16.68 -1.78 3.85
N LEU A 404 15.95 -0.77 3.40
CA LEU A 404 15.31 -0.70 2.10
C LEU A 404 16.04 0.34 1.26
N GLN A 405 16.64 -0.08 0.16
CA GLN A 405 17.25 0.81 -0.82
C GLN A 405 16.28 1.03 -1.97
N THR A 406 16.14 2.29 -2.42
CA THR A 406 15.42 2.66 -3.64
C THR A 406 16.33 3.50 -4.52
N MET A 407 16.40 3.17 -5.81
CA MET A 407 17.22 3.87 -6.81
C MET A 407 16.37 4.22 -8.03
N TRP A 408 16.51 5.47 -8.50
CA TRP A 408 15.83 5.95 -9.70
C TRP A 408 16.63 5.56 -10.96
N LEU A 409 16.01 4.76 -11.84
CA LEU A 409 16.58 4.29 -13.10
C LEU A 409 15.61 4.50 -14.26
N ASP A 410 15.95 5.36 -15.23
CA ASP A 410 15.27 5.49 -16.53
C ASP A 410 13.73 5.35 -16.46
N ASP A 411 13.09 6.20 -15.65
CA ASP A 411 11.63 6.25 -15.36
C ASP A 411 11.03 5.06 -14.55
N SER A 412 11.86 4.24 -13.92
CA SER A 412 11.43 3.16 -13.02
C SER A 412 12.19 3.16 -11.69
N ASP A 413 11.47 2.90 -10.60
CA ASP A 413 12.05 2.67 -9.28
C ASP A 413 12.53 1.22 -9.16
N VAL A 414 13.80 1.04 -8.82
CA VAL A 414 14.33 -0.28 -8.48
C VAL A 414 14.67 -0.31 -6.99
N TYR A 415 14.18 -1.33 -6.29
CA TYR A 415 14.37 -1.49 -4.85
C TYR A 415 15.13 -2.77 -4.48
N ASP A 416 15.82 -2.74 -3.35
CA ASP A 416 16.44 -3.89 -2.70
C ASP A 416 16.27 -3.80 -1.18
N GLU A 417 16.19 -4.94 -0.50
CA GLU A 417 15.93 -5.00 0.94
C GLU A 417 16.87 -5.98 1.64
N TRP A 418 17.40 -5.57 2.80
CA TRP A 418 18.24 -6.38 3.67
C TRP A 418 17.72 -6.39 5.09
N VAL A 419 17.79 -7.54 5.75
CA VAL A 419 17.39 -7.69 7.15
C VAL A 419 18.48 -8.43 7.91
N THR A 420 18.82 -7.92 9.10
CA THR A 420 19.74 -8.53 10.05
C THR A 420 19.01 -8.82 11.36
N ILE A 421 19.13 -10.06 11.85
CA ILE A 421 18.60 -10.48 13.14
C ILE A 421 19.71 -11.25 13.87
N GLY A 422 20.31 -10.66 14.91
CA GLY A 422 21.41 -11.29 15.62
C GLY A 422 22.65 -11.43 14.73
N ARG A 423 23.03 -12.67 14.39
CA ARG A 423 24.15 -12.97 13.47
C ARG A 423 23.69 -13.34 12.05
N GLU A 424 22.39 -13.41 11.84
CA GLU A 424 21.80 -13.88 10.59
C GLU A 424 21.47 -12.69 9.69
N HIS A 425 21.68 -12.87 8.38
CA HIS A 425 21.52 -11.83 7.37
C HIS A 425 20.76 -12.35 6.16
N TYR A 426 19.77 -11.58 5.73
CA TYR A 426 18.83 -11.92 4.67
C TYR A 426 18.77 -10.82 3.62
N ARG A 427 18.43 -11.20 2.37
CA ARG A 427 18.26 -10.26 1.26
C ARG A 427 17.07 -10.59 0.36
N GLY A 428 16.47 -9.52 -0.18
CA GLY A 428 15.47 -9.55 -1.24
C GLY A 428 14.06 -9.87 -0.74
N PRO A 429 13.07 -9.83 -1.64
CA PRO A 429 11.64 -9.96 -1.29
C PRO A 429 11.26 -11.34 -0.75
N ALA A 430 12.17 -12.32 -0.81
CA ALA A 430 11.99 -13.68 -0.30
C ALA A 430 12.94 -14.03 0.87
N TYR A 431 13.74 -13.08 1.36
CA TYR A 431 14.71 -13.20 2.47
C TYR A 431 15.55 -14.47 2.45
N ALA A 432 16.37 -14.65 1.42
CA ALA A 432 17.33 -15.75 1.36
C ALA A 432 18.55 -15.47 2.26
N PRO A 433 19.07 -16.46 3.01
CA PRO A 433 20.29 -16.28 3.80
C PRO A 433 21.48 -15.99 2.90
N LEU A 434 22.31 -15.03 3.32
CA LEU A 434 23.49 -14.62 2.56
C LEU A 434 24.71 -15.50 2.88
N PRO A 435 25.52 -15.90 1.88
CA PRO A 435 26.82 -16.52 2.14
C PRO A 435 27.76 -15.53 2.84
N TYR A 436 28.66 -16.06 3.67
CA TYR A 436 29.52 -15.27 4.58
C TYR A 436 30.33 -14.15 3.90
N SER A 437 30.77 -14.34 2.65
CA SER A 437 31.43 -13.30 1.87
C SER A 437 30.50 -12.10 1.61
N LYS A 438 29.24 -12.36 1.21
CA LYS A 438 28.23 -11.32 1.01
C LYS A 438 27.82 -10.66 2.34
N VAL A 439 27.71 -11.43 3.42
CA VAL A 439 27.43 -10.93 4.78
C VAL A 439 28.42 -9.85 5.20
N LYS A 440 29.73 -10.09 5.02
CA LYS A 440 30.76 -9.10 5.36
C LYS A 440 30.58 -7.77 4.65
N HIS A 441 30.10 -7.78 3.41
CA HIS A 441 29.84 -6.56 2.64
C HIS A 441 28.56 -5.84 3.12
N THR A 442 27.50 -6.59 3.41
CA THR A 442 26.22 -6.02 3.92
C THR A 442 26.35 -5.43 5.32
N LEU A 443 27.03 -6.12 6.25
CA LEU A 443 27.31 -5.60 7.61
C LEU A 443 28.07 -4.28 7.59
N ARG A 444 28.99 -4.20 6.64
CA ARG A 444 29.80 -3.03 6.37
C ARG A 444 28.90 -1.87 5.90
N LEU A 445 27.99 -2.13 4.96
CA LEU A 445 27.03 -1.13 4.47
C LEU A 445 26.11 -0.64 5.57
N ASP A 446 25.53 -1.56 6.34
CA ASP A 446 24.70 -1.25 7.51
C ASP A 446 25.41 -0.26 8.44
N ARG A 447 26.68 -0.50 8.82
CA ARG A 447 27.43 0.42 9.69
C ARG A 447 27.50 1.86 9.15
N ASN A 448 27.60 2.04 7.84
CA ASN A 448 27.63 3.35 7.19
C ASN A 448 26.24 3.97 6.97
N LEU A 449 25.18 3.23 7.24
CA LEU A 449 23.81 3.72 7.25
C LEU A 449 23.38 4.14 8.67
N ARG A 450 24.25 3.96 9.67
CA ARG A 450 23.94 4.27 11.07
C ARG A 450 24.28 5.69 11.47
N ALA A 451 23.57 6.20 12.49
CA ALA A 451 23.88 7.47 13.16
C ALA A 451 25.32 7.50 13.71
N ALA A 452 25.85 6.32 14.07
CA ALA A 452 27.19 6.10 14.59
C ALA A 452 28.31 6.74 13.74
N LYS A 453 28.12 6.91 12.43
CA LYS A 453 29.13 7.55 11.56
C LYS A 453 29.28 9.06 11.79
N TYR A 454 28.28 9.71 12.39
CA TYR A 454 28.29 11.15 12.69
C TYR A 454 28.81 11.47 14.09
N LEU A 455 28.79 10.50 15.02
CA LEU A 455 29.22 10.70 16.41
C LEU A 455 30.66 11.19 16.55
N PRO A 456 31.64 10.76 15.72
CA PRO A 456 32.99 11.32 15.77
C PRO A 456 33.04 12.83 15.51
N PHE A 457 32.19 13.37 14.62
CA PHE A 457 32.12 14.82 14.39
C PHE A 457 31.69 15.56 15.66
N LEU A 458 30.66 15.03 16.33
CA LEU A 458 30.10 15.60 17.55
C LEU A 458 31.07 15.49 18.75
N ARG A 459 31.88 14.43 18.83
CA ARG A 459 32.77 14.15 19.98
C ARG A 459 34.14 14.80 19.86
N GLU A 460 34.74 14.69 18.68
CA GLU A 460 36.17 14.95 18.47
C GLU A 460 36.42 16.34 17.88
N LEU A 461 35.53 16.81 16.99
CA LEU A 461 35.71 18.07 16.28
C LEU A 461 35.03 19.23 17.02
N ALA A 462 35.63 20.42 16.91
CA ALA A 462 34.97 21.65 17.32
C ALA A 462 34.08 22.15 16.16
N PRO A 463 32.78 22.41 16.38
CA PRO A 463 31.94 22.99 15.35
C PRO A 463 32.44 24.40 15.00
N ALA A 464 32.49 24.71 13.70
CA ALA A 464 32.80 26.04 13.17
C ALA A 464 31.71 27.06 13.51
N SER A 465 30.44 26.62 13.56
CA SER A 465 29.34 27.44 14.09
C SER A 465 28.31 26.56 14.79
N VAL A 466 27.65 27.12 15.81
CA VAL A 466 26.51 26.47 16.49
C VAL A 466 25.35 27.46 16.56
N ARG A 467 24.20 27.04 16.05
CA ARG A 467 23.01 27.89 15.93
C ARG A 467 21.81 27.19 16.56
N ARG A 468 21.02 27.92 17.33
CA ARG A 468 19.66 27.51 17.70
C ARG A 468 18.69 27.93 16.61
N LEU A 469 17.81 27.03 16.21
CA LEU A 469 16.80 27.22 15.17
C LEU A 469 15.42 26.87 15.74
N SER A 470 14.41 27.67 15.43
CA SER A 470 13.01 27.39 15.79
C SER A 470 12.20 27.14 14.54
N HIS A 471 11.51 26.01 14.45
CA HIS A 471 10.68 25.67 13.31
C HIS A 471 9.42 24.92 13.75
N GLU A 472 8.25 25.45 13.40
CA GLU A 472 6.92 24.87 13.71
C GLU A 472 6.74 24.50 15.20
N GLY A 473 7.30 25.30 16.11
CA GLY A 473 7.22 25.10 17.55
C GLY A 473 8.23 24.10 18.12
N ALA A 474 9.06 23.47 17.27
CA ALA A 474 10.19 22.67 17.69
C ALA A 474 11.50 23.49 17.67
N GLU A 475 12.36 23.23 18.65
CA GLU A 475 13.67 23.89 18.80
C GLU A 475 14.80 22.92 18.45
N PHE A 476 15.75 23.38 17.66
CA PHE A 476 16.90 22.60 17.20
C PHE A 476 18.21 23.31 17.47
N VAL A 477 19.30 22.55 17.63
CA VAL A 477 20.68 23.02 17.62
C VAL A 477 21.37 22.49 16.38
N GLN A 478 21.83 23.40 15.52
CA GLN A 478 22.63 23.09 14.34
C GLN A 478 24.13 23.23 14.65
N PHE A 479 24.90 22.19 14.36
CA PHE A 479 26.36 22.16 14.43
C PHE A 479 26.92 22.17 13.00
N GLU A 480 27.64 23.21 12.63
CA GLU A 480 28.31 23.33 11.34
C GLU A 480 29.80 23.01 11.49
N TYR A 481 30.32 22.11 10.66
CA TYR A 481 31.73 21.75 10.58
C TYR A 481 32.23 22.06 9.17
N LYS A 482 33.32 22.81 9.07
CA LYS A 482 33.99 23.15 7.80
C LYS A 482 35.34 22.44 7.72
N ASP A 483 35.79 22.20 6.50
CA ASP A 483 37.12 21.67 6.19
C ASP A 483 37.46 20.41 6.99
N VAL A 484 36.53 19.46 7.00
CA VAL A 484 36.71 18.17 7.69
C VAL A 484 37.73 17.31 6.92
N ILE A 485 39.01 17.69 6.94
CA ILE A 485 40.12 17.02 6.25
C ILE A 485 41.31 16.78 7.22
N ARG A 486 41.80 15.53 7.22
CA ARG A 486 43.16 15.03 7.58
C ARG A 486 43.63 14.86 9.04
N SER A 487 42.95 15.31 10.09
CA SER A 487 43.64 15.36 11.41
C SER A 487 43.56 14.14 12.36
N THR A 488 43.19 12.92 11.94
CA THR A 488 43.37 11.77 12.84
C THR A 488 43.76 10.48 12.11
N SER A 489 44.77 9.82 12.65
CA SER A 489 45.11 8.40 12.40
C SER A 489 43.96 7.43 12.76
N ALA A 490 42.87 7.94 13.34
CA ALA A 490 41.57 7.30 13.33
C ALA A 490 40.99 7.39 11.92
N TYR A 491 41.29 6.37 11.10
CA TYR A 491 40.65 6.12 9.81
C TYR A 491 39.13 6.31 9.90
N LEU A 492 38.65 7.51 9.55
CA LEU A 492 37.23 7.74 9.31
C LEU A 492 36.86 6.96 8.03
N PRO A 493 35.90 6.03 8.06
CA PRO A 493 35.54 5.19 6.92
C PRO A 493 34.91 5.95 5.75
N LEU A 494 34.75 7.28 5.84
CA LEU A 494 34.17 8.12 4.79
C LEU A 494 35.01 8.09 3.50
N LEU A 495 36.33 8.02 3.61
CA LEU A 495 37.22 7.82 2.46
C LEU A 495 36.99 6.46 1.77
N SER A 496 36.41 5.49 2.46
CA SER A 496 35.99 4.22 1.86
C SER A 496 34.64 4.30 1.16
N MET A 497 33.76 5.28 1.45
CA MET A 497 32.44 5.36 0.78
C MET A 497 32.54 5.54 -0.74
N ALA A 498 33.56 6.26 -1.24
CA ALA A 498 33.79 6.43 -2.68
C ALA A 498 34.31 5.13 -3.34
N ASP A 499 35.26 4.42 -2.75
CA ASP A 499 35.67 3.10 -3.26
C ASP A 499 34.54 2.05 -3.11
N TRP A 500 33.58 2.29 -2.22
CA TRP A 500 32.47 1.39 -1.92
C TRP A 500 31.30 1.45 -2.88
N CYS A 501 30.85 2.62 -3.34
CA CYS A 501 29.73 2.67 -4.31
C CYS A 501 30.06 1.89 -5.60
N ARG A 502 31.35 1.77 -5.95
CA ARG A 502 31.86 0.94 -7.05
C ARG A 502 31.75 -0.58 -6.78
N TRP A 503 31.82 -1.01 -5.52
CA TRP A 503 31.83 -2.42 -5.10
C TRP A 503 30.49 -2.96 -4.60
N LEU A 504 29.61 -2.07 -4.11
CA LEU A 504 28.34 -2.37 -3.45
C LEU A 504 27.20 -2.79 -4.37
N LEU A 505 27.28 -2.45 -5.66
CA LEU A 505 26.31 -2.93 -6.64
C LEU A 505 26.59 -4.41 -6.94
N PRO A 506 25.58 -5.30 -6.88
CA PRO A 506 25.70 -6.67 -7.34
C PRO A 506 26.32 -6.73 -8.73
N ARG A 507 26.97 -7.84 -9.07
CA ARG A 507 27.71 -7.95 -10.34
C ARG A 507 26.80 -7.71 -11.55
N GLU A 508 25.51 -7.99 -11.41
CA GLU A 508 24.47 -7.75 -12.43
C GLU A 508 24.10 -6.25 -12.58
N TRP A 509 24.46 -5.40 -11.60
CA TRP A 509 24.09 -3.97 -11.50
C TRP A 509 25.28 -3.03 -11.76
N ARG A 510 26.49 -3.58 -11.90
CA ARG A 510 27.71 -2.83 -12.29
C ARG A 510 27.70 -2.37 -13.75
N ALA A 511 26.76 -2.85 -14.57
CA ALA A 511 26.62 -2.47 -15.97
C ALA A 511 26.05 -1.05 -16.18
N LEU A 512 25.56 -0.40 -15.12
CA LEU A 512 24.94 0.93 -15.19
C LEU A 512 25.96 2.01 -14.78
N GLY A 513 26.56 2.61 -15.80
CA GLY A 513 27.78 3.41 -15.74
C GLY A 513 27.77 4.79 -15.05
N PRO A 514 26.69 5.59 -14.94
CA PRO A 514 26.82 6.99 -14.54
C PRO A 514 27.23 7.22 -13.08
N PHE A 515 26.61 6.52 -12.12
CA PHE A 515 26.87 6.72 -10.68
C PHE A 515 28.16 6.03 -10.24
N ALA A 516 28.40 4.81 -10.75
CA ALA A 516 29.68 4.13 -10.59
C ALA A 516 30.82 4.94 -11.21
N ALA A 517 30.65 5.62 -12.35
CA ALA A 517 31.66 6.50 -12.95
C ALA A 517 31.82 7.84 -12.21
N LEU A 518 30.76 8.39 -11.62
CA LEU A 518 30.86 9.58 -10.77
C LEU A 518 31.75 9.31 -9.55
N VAL A 519 31.50 8.17 -8.92
CA VAL A 519 32.16 7.80 -7.67
C VAL A 519 33.54 7.15 -7.93
N SER A 520 33.73 6.41 -9.03
CA SER A 520 35.03 5.84 -9.41
C SER A 520 35.93 6.77 -10.24
N GLY A 521 35.36 7.79 -10.89
CA GLY A 521 36.09 8.82 -11.64
C GLY A 521 36.62 9.95 -10.76
N ALA A 522 36.08 10.12 -9.54
CA ALA A 522 36.57 11.01 -8.50
C ALA A 522 37.88 10.55 -7.84
N VAL A 523 38.27 9.30 -8.09
CA VAL A 523 39.37 8.62 -7.42
C VAL A 523 40.68 8.88 -8.16
N ASP A 524 41.11 10.13 -8.18
CA ASP A 524 42.54 10.49 -8.19
C ASP A 524 42.85 11.12 -6.83
N PHE A 525 43.16 10.27 -5.84
CA PHE A 525 43.27 10.58 -4.39
C PHE A 525 44.38 11.57 -3.98
N ARG A 526 44.91 12.36 -4.92
CA ARG A 526 45.93 13.38 -4.64
C ARG A 526 45.35 14.77 -4.39
N ASN A 527 44.07 15.00 -4.69
CA ASN A 527 43.44 16.31 -4.55
C ASN A 527 42.65 16.43 -3.23
N GLU A 528 42.71 17.63 -2.65
CA GLU A 528 42.10 18.04 -1.39
C GLU A 528 40.58 18.16 -1.57
N PHE A 529 39.80 17.29 -0.94
CA PHE A 529 38.33 17.38 -0.94
C PHE A 529 37.85 18.09 0.32
N SER A 530 37.25 19.28 0.20
CA SER A 530 36.55 19.91 1.33
C SER A 530 35.23 19.19 1.59
N VAL A 531 35.04 18.78 2.85
CA VAL A 531 33.77 18.22 3.33
C VAL A 531 33.19 19.21 4.33
N GLN A 532 31.97 19.67 4.06
CA GLN A 532 31.16 20.43 5.00
C GLN A 532 30.12 19.49 5.61
N ALA A 533 29.99 19.51 6.93
CA ALA A 533 28.99 18.75 7.64
C ALA A 533 28.10 19.69 8.47
N CYS A 534 26.79 19.56 8.31
CA CYS A 534 25.80 20.21 9.18
C CYS A 534 25.02 19.12 9.90
N LEU A 535 24.92 19.20 11.22
CA LEU A 535 24.21 18.24 12.06
C LEU A 535 23.16 18.99 12.87
N TRP A 536 21.95 18.45 13.00
CA TRP A 536 20.86 19.06 13.77
C TRP A 536 20.47 18.12 14.91
N ALA A 537 20.44 18.66 16.11
CA ALA A 537 19.92 18.00 17.30
C ALA A 537 18.62 18.66 17.74
N GLU A 538 17.64 17.88 18.15
CA GLU A 538 16.42 18.40 18.76
C GLU A 538 16.69 18.78 20.23
N CYS A 539 16.31 19.98 20.66
CA CYS A 539 16.60 20.48 22.01
C CYS A 539 15.92 19.68 23.13
N SER A 540 14.76 19.07 22.87
CA SER A 540 13.98 18.33 23.88
C SER A 540 14.60 16.97 24.22
N THR A 541 15.15 16.29 23.22
CA THR A 541 15.74 14.96 23.34
C THR A 541 17.26 14.97 23.32
N ASN A 542 17.86 16.08 22.89
CA ASN A 542 19.26 16.20 22.50
C ASN A 542 19.69 15.14 21.48
N ARG A 543 18.78 14.57 20.67
CA ARG A 543 19.15 13.54 19.70
C ARG A 543 19.35 14.12 18.31
N LEU A 544 20.24 13.51 17.54
CA LEU A 544 20.44 13.82 16.14
C LEU A 544 19.15 13.54 15.36
N VAL A 545 18.66 14.54 14.62
CA VAL A 545 17.44 14.45 13.79
C VAL A 545 17.72 14.66 12.31
N LYS A 546 18.79 15.39 11.96
CA LYS A 546 19.28 15.58 10.58
C LYS A 546 20.80 15.58 10.56
N ALA A 547 21.38 15.04 9.50
CA ALA A 547 22.76 15.25 9.12
C ALA A 547 22.84 15.54 7.62
N LYS A 548 23.64 16.52 7.22
CA LYS A 548 23.87 16.92 5.84
C LYS A 548 25.36 16.97 5.61
N LEU A 549 25.85 16.21 4.64
CA LEU A 549 27.23 16.26 4.18
C LEU A 549 27.25 16.79 2.75
N THR A 550 28.04 17.82 2.52
CA THR A 550 28.26 18.38 1.18
C THR A 550 29.74 18.21 0.85
N PHE A 551 30.01 17.64 -0.32
CA PHE A 551 31.37 17.45 -0.81
C PHE A 551 31.43 17.69 -2.32
N GLU A 552 32.53 18.32 -2.75
CA GLU A 552 32.83 18.54 -4.15
C GLU A 552 33.54 17.31 -4.72
N VAL A 553 33.05 16.82 -5.84
CA VAL A 553 33.57 15.65 -6.54
C VAL A 553 34.16 16.13 -7.85
N HIS A 554 35.37 15.68 -8.20
CA HIS A 554 36.04 16.04 -9.47
C HIS A 554 36.14 14.82 -10.38
N PRO A 555 35.09 14.48 -11.16
CA PRO A 555 35.16 13.34 -12.06
C PRO A 555 36.20 13.59 -13.16
N LYS A 556 37.04 12.59 -13.46
CA LYS A 556 38.02 12.68 -14.57
C LYS A 556 37.36 13.15 -15.86
N GLY A 557 37.85 14.28 -16.39
CA GLY A 557 37.39 14.85 -17.66
C GLY A 557 36.01 15.51 -17.62
N ARG A 558 35.47 15.82 -16.42
CA ARG A 558 34.20 16.54 -16.24
C ARG A 558 34.39 17.73 -15.30
N SER A 559 33.43 18.66 -15.34
CA SER A 559 33.34 19.74 -14.35
C SER A 559 33.17 19.16 -12.94
N PRO A 560 33.64 19.86 -11.90
CA PRO A 560 33.32 19.49 -10.54
C PRO A 560 31.80 19.36 -10.35
N GLU A 561 31.39 18.37 -9.58
CA GLU A 561 30.00 18.10 -9.24
C GLU A 561 29.87 18.13 -7.72
N ILE A 562 28.88 18.83 -7.20
CA ILE A 562 28.61 18.89 -5.77
C ILE A 562 27.61 17.80 -5.45
N VAL A 563 28.00 16.91 -4.55
CA VAL A 563 27.15 15.82 -4.06
C VAL A 563 26.72 16.16 -2.64
N GLU A 564 25.43 15.98 -2.42
CA GLU A 564 24.81 16.16 -1.12
C GLU A 564 24.33 14.82 -0.60
N LEU A 565 24.62 14.57 0.67
CA LEU A 565 24.14 13.42 1.41
C LEU A 565 23.35 13.95 2.59
N GLU A 566 22.04 13.72 2.58
CA GLU A 566 21.16 14.06 3.69
C GLU A 566 20.72 12.78 4.40
N GLN A 567 20.84 12.76 5.72
CA GLN A 567 20.31 11.70 6.55
C GLN A 567 19.39 12.24 7.63
N PHE A 568 18.16 11.74 7.66
CA PHE A 568 17.15 12.09 8.67
C PHE A 568 17.05 10.98 9.71
N PHE A 569 16.74 11.31 10.95
CA PHE A 569 16.68 10.36 12.06
C PHE A 569 15.42 10.55 12.90
N ALA A 570 14.86 9.42 13.35
CA ALA A 570 13.82 9.35 14.36
C ALA A 570 14.27 8.37 15.44
N CYS A 571 14.62 8.86 16.63
CA CYS A 571 15.21 8.05 17.70
C CYS A 571 14.20 7.76 18.82
N TYR A 572 14.11 6.50 19.23
CA TYR A 572 13.14 6.01 20.21
C TYR A 572 13.84 5.33 21.39
N ASP A 573 13.33 5.59 22.59
CA ASP A 573 13.74 4.87 23.81
C ASP A 573 13.03 3.54 23.98
N GLU A 574 11.80 3.48 23.48
CA GLU A 574 10.97 2.29 23.49
C GLU A 574 11.19 1.42 22.24
N PRO A 575 10.96 0.10 22.35
CA PRO A 575 11.14 -0.80 21.23
C PRO A 575 10.06 -0.64 20.15
N VAL A 576 10.24 0.32 19.24
CA VAL A 576 9.51 0.44 17.98
C VAL A 576 10.09 -0.58 16.98
N SER A 577 9.26 -1.48 16.42
CA SER A 577 9.76 -2.67 15.71
C SER A 577 10.64 -2.32 14.49
N VAL A 578 11.70 -3.13 14.30
CA VAL A 578 12.69 -3.07 13.19
C VAL A 578 12.47 -4.22 12.18
N VAL A 579 11.66 -5.24 12.50
CA VAL A 579 11.39 -6.38 11.60
C VAL A 579 9.99 -6.98 11.83
N PRO A 580 9.24 -7.31 10.76
CA PRO A 580 8.09 -8.21 10.75
C PRO A 580 8.22 -9.57 11.49
N PRO A 581 7.21 -10.13 12.24
CA PRO A 581 7.32 -11.45 12.83
C PRO A 581 7.02 -12.57 11.80
N ALA A 582 7.69 -12.55 10.64
CA ALA A 582 7.86 -13.81 9.90
C ALA A 582 8.87 -14.74 10.61
N PHE A 583 9.77 -14.19 11.44
CA PHE A 583 10.92 -14.91 11.98
C PHE A 583 10.80 -15.39 13.43
N GLN A 584 9.81 -14.93 14.22
CA GLN A 584 9.63 -15.47 15.57
C GLN A 584 9.03 -16.89 15.58
N LEU A 585 8.32 -17.29 14.52
CA LEU A 585 7.80 -18.66 14.34
C LEU A 585 8.88 -19.72 14.07
N LEU A 586 10.13 -19.33 13.79
CA LEU A 586 11.25 -20.28 13.60
C LEU A 586 12.06 -20.52 14.89
N GLN A 587 11.85 -19.72 15.94
CA GLN A 587 12.62 -19.84 17.19
C GLN A 587 11.87 -20.55 18.32
N SER A 588 10.57 -20.78 18.18
CA SER A 588 9.75 -21.54 19.14
C SER A 588 9.48 -22.98 18.67
N GLY A 589 10.52 -23.69 18.24
CA GLY A 589 10.54 -25.15 18.25
C GLY A 589 11.06 -25.64 19.61
N PRO A 590 10.49 -26.69 20.23
CA PRO A 590 10.88 -27.10 21.57
C PRO A 590 12.36 -27.48 21.63
N ALA A 591 13.06 -26.93 22.63
CA ALA A 591 14.39 -27.35 23.01
C ALA A 591 14.39 -28.87 23.28
N VAL A 592 14.97 -29.64 22.35
CA VAL A 592 15.17 -31.07 22.55
C VAL A 592 16.23 -31.24 23.64
N HIS A 593 15.79 -31.85 24.74
CA HIS A 593 16.56 -32.20 25.92
C HIS A 593 17.97 -32.70 25.64
N ALA A 594 18.91 -32.15 26.40
CA ALA A 594 20.16 -32.79 26.77
C ALA A 594 19.88 -34.21 27.30
N ARG A 595 20.31 -35.24 26.57
CA ARG A 595 20.43 -36.60 27.11
C ARG A 595 21.72 -36.69 27.92
N ARG A 596 21.56 -36.93 29.23
CA ARG A 596 22.62 -37.48 30.09
C ARG A 596 23.13 -38.79 29.50
N VAL A 597 24.45 -38.91 29.37
CA VAL A 597 25.18 -40.15 29.15
C VAL A 597 25.50 -40.76 30.52
N PRO A 598 25.20 -42.04 30.82
CA PRO A 598 25.81 -42.73 31.94
C PRO A 598 27.13 -43.38 31.51
N ALA A 599 28.09 -43.36 32.43
CA ALA A 599 29.42 -43.93 32.30
C ALA A 599 29.40 -45.46 32.09
N GLY A 600 30.36 -45.97 31.30
CA GLY A 600 30.61 -47.41 31.17
C GLY A 600 31.57 -47.79 30.04
N GLU A 601 32.87 -47.74 30.34
CA GLU A 601 34.00 -48.56 29.83
C GLU A 601 34.45 -48.57 28.34
N PRO A 602 35.75 -48.88 28.08
CA PRO A 602 36.46 -48.43 26.87
C PRO A 602 36.82 -49.53 25.85
N LEU A 603 36.85 -49.11 24.57
CA LEU A 603 37.66 -49.63 23.44
C LEU A 603 37.33 -51.07 22.92
N PRO A 604 37.56 -51.43 21.62
CA PRO A 604 38.74 -51.05 20.85
C PRO A 604 38.56 -50.64 19.38
N HIS A 605 39.61 -49.95 18.93
CA HIS A 605 39.95 -49.69 17.54
C HIS A 605 39.86 -50.93 16.65
N LYS A 606 39.12 -50.83 15.54
CA LYS A 606 39.42 -51.56 14.31
C LYS A 606 39.31 -50.62 13.12
N ALA A 607 40.48 -50.34 12.54
CA ALA A 607 40.61 -49.83 11.19
C ALA A 607 40.07 -50.87 10.21
N VAL A 608 39.21 -50.45 9.29
CA VAL A 608 38.88 -51.20 8.07
C VAL A 608 39.13 -50.27 6.89
N ASN A 609 40.21 -50.56 6.18
CA ASN A 609 40.47 -50.05 4.84
C ASN A 609 39.43 -50.62 3.87
N LEU A 610 38.77 -49.76 3.09
CA LEU A 610 38.04 -50.15 1.89
C LEU A 610 38.52 -49.33 0.70
N LEU A 611 38.94 -50.06 -0.33
CA LEU A 611 39.39 -49.63 -1.66
C LEU A 611 38.29 -48.89 -2.44
N PRO A 612 38.64 -48.06 -3.44
CA PRO A 612 37.67 -47.31 -4.23
C PRO A 612 37.03 -48.18 -5.33
N ILE A 613 35.69 -48.15 -5.39
CA ILE A 613 34.90 -48.65 -6.53
C ILE A 613 34.70 -47.46 -7.51
N PRO A 614 34.84 -47.65 -8.84
CA PRO A 614 34.79 -46.54 -9.79
C PRO A 614 33.35 -46.04 -10.00
N TRP A 615 33.18 -44.74 -9.84
CA TRP A 615 31.92 -43.98 -9.87
C TRP A 615 31.20 -43.93 -11.23
N ALA A 616 31.73 -44.56 -12.27
CA ALA A 616 31.20 -44.46 -13.63
C ALA A 616 29.89 -45.22 -13.85
N GLY A 617 29.61 -46.28 -13.09
CA GLY A 617 28.39 -47.10 -13.27
C GLY A 617 27.11 -46.50 -12.71
N LEU A 618 27.20 -45.67 -11.66
CA LEU A 618 26.03 -45.19 -10.92
C LEU A 618 25.35 -43.98 -11.59
N VAL A 619 26.11 -43.19 -12.36
CA VAL A 619 25.58 -42.04 -13.10
C VAL A 619 24.75 -42.49 -14.31
N ILE A 620 25.13 -43.60 -14.96
CA ILE A 620 24.39 -44.13 -16.12
C ILE A 620 23.03 -44.71 -15.69
N PHE A 621 22.96 -45.38 -14.53
CA PHE A 621 21.70 -45.91 -14.01
C PHE A 621 20.74 -44.82 -13.49
N ALA A 622 21.27 -43.71 -12.97
CA ALA A 622 20.44 -42.59 -12.50
C ALA A 622 19.85 -41.74 -13.64
N MET A 623 20.48 -41.71 -14.82
CA MET A 623 20.01 -40.92 -15.96
C MET A 623 19.08 -41.69 -16.92
N LEU A 624 19.04 -43.02 -16.85
CA LEU A 624 18.17 -43.85 -17.70
C LEU A 624 16.67 -43.45 -17.66
N PRO A 625 16.05 -43.13 -16.50
CA PRO A 625 14.63 -42.76 -16.44
C PRO A 625 14.30 -41.44 -17.12
N VAL A 626 15.30 -40.56 -17.31
CA VAL A 626 15.14 -39.25 -17.97
C VAL A 626 15.46 -39.35 -19.47
N LEU A 627 16.39 -40.23 -19.85
CA LEU A 627 16.78 -40.41 -21.25
C LEU A 627 15.72 -41.16 -22.08
N ILE A 628 15.04 -42.15 -21.48
CA ILE A 628 14.06 -43.00 -22.19
C ILE A 628 12.87 -42.19 -22.74
N PRO A 629 12.21 -41.29 -21.98
CA PRO A 629 11.14 -40.45 -22.51
C PRO A 629 11.62 -39.51 -23.63
N TYR A 630 12.85 -39.02 -23.53
CA TYR A 630 13.43 -38.09 -24.50
C TYR A 630 13.75 -38.78 -25.83
N LEU A 631 14.27 -40.01 -25.78
CA LEU A 631 14.51 -40.83 -26.96
C LEU A 631 13.20 -41.31 -27.61
N ALA A 632 12.17 -41.61 -26.82
CA ALA A 632 10.84 -41.94 -27.32
C ALA A 632 10.18 -40.75 -28.03
N LEU A 633 10.26 -39.54 -27.45
CA LEU A 633 9.77 -38.31 -28.07
C LEU A 633 10.54 -38.00 -29.36
N TYR A 634 11.86 -38.17 -29.36
CA TYR A 634 12.69 -37.96 -30.55
C TYR A 634 12.37 -38.95 -31.68
N ALA A 635 12.18 -40.24 -31.35
CA ALA A 635 11.78 -41.26 -32.32
C ALA A 635 10.38 -40.99 -32.90
N TRP A 636 9.45 -40.52 -32.07
CA TRP A 636 8.11 -40.13 -32.52
C TRP A 636 8.13 -38.91 -33.45
N ILE A 637 8.86 -37.84 -33.07
CA ILE A 637 9.03 -36.65 -33.93
C ILE A 637 9.67 -37.03 -35.26
N ARG A 638 10.71 -37.87 -35.23
CA ARG A 638 11.37 -38.36 -36.46
C ARG A 638 10.42 -39.15 -37.34
N SER A 639 9.62 -40.06 -36.77
CA SER A 639 8.64 -40.84 -37.52
C SER A 639 7.55 -39.96 -38.16
N VAL A 640 7.09 -38.91 -37.48
CA VAL A 640 6.12 -37.96 -38.04
C VAL A 640 6.71 -37.17 -39.20
N ILE A 641 7.97 -36.73 -39.08
CA ILE A 641 8.69 -36.01 -40.13
C ILE A 641 8.93 -36.91 -41.35
N GLU A 642 9.44 -38.13 -41.16
CA GLU A 642 9.69 -39.08 -42.25
C GLU A 642 8.38 -39.49 -42.96
N ALA A 643 7.26 -39.58 -42.23
CA ALA A 643 5.95 -39.87 -42.81
C ALA A 643 5.40 -38.73 -43.69
N HIS A 644 5.74 -37.47 -43.40
CA HIS A 644 5.22 -36.32 -44.16
C HIS A 644 6.19 -35.82 -45.23
N PHE A 645 7.49 -36.05 -45.09
CA PHE A 645 8.52 -35.45 -45.94
C PHE A 645 9.46 -36.47 -46.60
N GLY A 646 9.25 -37.77 -46.39
CA GLY A 646 10.08 -38.84 -46.96
C GLY A 646 11.35 -39.13 -46.14
N PRO A 647 12.11 -40.19 -46.49
CA PRO A 647 13.30 -40.60 -45.75
C PRO A 647 14.39 -39.52 -45.80
N VAL A 648 14.93 -39.16 -44.64
CA VAL A 648 15.97 -38.13 -44.52
C VAL A 648 17.35 -38.77 -44.76
N ASP A 649 17.92 -38.56 -45.94
CA ASP A 649 19.28 -39.00 -46.24
C ASP A 649 20.34 -38.08 -45.61
N GLY A 650 21.49 -38.68 -45.27
CA GLY A 650 22.49 -38.17 -44.32
C GLY A 650 23.16 -36.82 -44.63
N SER A 651 22.83 -36.15 -45.74
CA SER A 651 23.29 -34.80 -46.07
C SER A 651 22.44 -33.68 -45.46
N ASN A 652 21.22 -33.97 -44.97
CA ASN A 652 20.34 -32.99 -44.33
C ASN A 652 20.32 -33.04 -42.78
N ALA A 653 21.10 -33.95 -42.17
CA ALA A 653 21.09 -34.18 -40.72
C ALA A 653 21.68 -33.03 -39.87
N ILE A 654 22.39 -32.08 -40.48
CA ILE A 654 23.06 -30.97 -39.76
C ILE A 654 22.04 -29.93 -39.26
N TRP A 655 20.88 -29.78 -39.91
CA TRP A 655 19.89 -28.76 -39.55
C TRP A 655 18.99 -29.13 -38.35
N LEU A 656 18.93 -30.41 -37.94
CA LEU A 656 18.03 -30.88 -36.87
C LEU A 656 18.72 -31.10 -35.51
N SER A 657 20.01 -30.80 -35.39
CA SER A 657 20.76 -30.92 -34.12
C SER A 657 20.67 -29.67 -33.22
N SER A 658 20.01 -28.60 -33.68
CA SER A 658 19.86 -27.37 -32.91
C SER A 658 18.59 -27.40 -32.04
N PRO A 659 18.70 -27.31 -30.69
CA PRO A 659 17.55 -27.26 -29.79
C PRO A 659 16.65 -26.04 -30.02
N PHE A 660 17.13 -25.01 -30.72
CA PHE A 660 16.36 -23.81 -31.09
C PHE A 660 15.34 -24.06 -32.21
N ILE A 661 15.62 -24.97 -33.15
CA ILE A 661 14.70 -25.25 -34.26
C ILE A 661 13.56 -26.18 -33.80
N ALA A 662 13.86 -27.14 -32.92
CA ALA A 662 12.83 -27.94 -32.26
C ALA A 662 11.88 -27.08 -31.41
N ALA A 663 12.41 -26.08 -30.69
CA ALA A 663 11.59 -25.12 -29.94
C ALA A 663 10.72 -24.26 -30.88
N ALA A 664 11.25 -23.78 -32.01
CA ALA A 664 10.52 -22.98 -32.99
C ALA A 664 9.37 -23.76 -33.67
N VAL A 665 9.59 -25.04 -34.00
CA VAL A 665 8.55 -25.92 -34.58
C VAL A 665 7.48 -26.27 -33.54
N ILE A 666 7.86 -26.52 -32.28
CA ILE A 666 6.91 -26.78 -31.19
C ILE A 666 6.07 -25.52 -30.87
N THR A 667 6.67 -24.33 -30.88
CA THR A 667 5.94 -23.07 -30.61
C THR A 667 5.04 -22.62 -31.76
N SER A 668 5.28 -23.05 -32.99
CA SER A 668 4.43 -22.72 -34.14
C SER A 668 3.25 -23.68 -34.33
N TRP A 669 3.29 -24.87 -33.74
CA TRP A 669 2.23 -25.89 -33.85
C TRP A 669 1.35 -26.06 -32.61
N THR A 670 1.61 -25.35 -31.50
CA THR A 670 0.84 -25.50 -30.23
C THR A 670 0.02 -24.27 -29.82
N LYS A 671 -0.31 -23.35 -30.74
CA LYS A 671 -1.32 -22.31 -30.48
C LYS A 671 -2.58 -22.53 -31.31
N PRO A 672 -3.74 -22.84 -30.69
CA PRO A 672 -5.01 -22.55 -31.32
C PRO A 672 -5.14 -21.04 -31.42
N TRP A 673 -5.29 -20.54 -32.64
CA TRP A 673 -5.82 -19.21 -32.88
C TRP A 673 -7.26 -19.19 -32.37
N ILE A 674 -7.53 -18.36 -31.37
CA ILE A 674 -8.76 -17.63 -31.02
C ILE A 674 -8.62 -17.24 -29.52
N TYR A 675 -8.88 -15.97 -29.20
CA TYR A 675 -8.70 -15.30 -27.90
C TYR A 675 -7.29 -14.84 -27.54
N LEU A 676 -6.86 -13.69 -28.09
CA LEU A 676 -6.01 -12.71 -27.37
C LEU A 676 -5.81 -11.42 -28.21
N PHE A 677 -6.89 -10.71 -28.54
CA PHE A 677 -6.86 -9.27 -28.87
C PHE A 677 -8.29 -8.67 -28.80
N PRO A 678 -8.78 -8.21 -27.64
CA PRO A 678 -9.90 -7.29 -27.60
C PRO A 678 -9.33 -5.87 -27.52
N ARG A 679 -9.64 -5.03 -28.52
CA ARG A 679 -9.17 -3.65 -28.75
C ARG A 679 -7.92 -3.58 -29.62
N LEU A 680 -8.13 -3.57 -30.94
CA LEU A 680 -7.46 -2.64 -31.87
C LEU A 680 -7.98 -2.72 -33.32
N TYR A 681 -8.97 -3.58 -33.64
CA TYR A 681 -9.61 -3.58 -34.96
C TYR A 681 -11.14 -3.72 -34.87
N GLU A 682 -11.89 -2.76 -35.44
CA GLU A 682 -13.32 -2.88 -35.70
C GLU A 682 -13.53 -3.83 -36.89
N TRP A 683 -14.17 -4.98 -36.66
CA TRP A 683 -14.54 -5.90 -37.73
C TRP A 683 -15.87 -5.44 -38.33
N LYS A 684 -15.81 -4.90 -39.55
CA LYS A 684 -16.96 -4.43 -40.30
C LYS A 684 -17.38 -5.47 -41.33
N CYS A 685 -18.69 -5.69 -41.48
CA CYS A 685 -19.23 -6.54 -42.54
C CYS A 685 -18.75 -6.03 -43.90
N SER A 686 -18.17 -6.91 -44.73
CA SER A 686 -17.63 -6.52 -46.04
C SER A 686 -18.68 -5.96 -47.00
N VAL A 687 -19.96 -6.28 -46.77
CA VAL A 687 -21.09 -5.84 -47.60
C VAL A 687 -21.66 -4.50 -47.11
N CYS A 688 -21.93 -4.36 -45.81
CA CYS A 688 -22.67 -3.21 -45.27
C CYS A 688 -21.91 -2.36 -44.24
N GLN A 689 -20.62 -2.63 -44.04
CA GLN A 689 -19.68 -1.88 -43.20
C GLN A 689 -20.11 -1.69 -41.72
N THR A 690 -21.14 -2.41 -41.27
CA THR A 690 -21.63 -2.37 -39.90
C THR A 690 -20.77 -3.28 -39.00
N PRO A 691 -20.51 -2.90 -37.73
CA PRO A 691 -19.72 -3.72 -36.81
C PRO A 691 -20.39 -5.09 -36.59
N VAL A 692 -19.61 -6.17 -36.71
CA VAL A 692 -20.10 -7.54 -36.55
C VAL A 692 -20.04 -7.96 -35.08
N ASN A 693 -21.12 -8.57 -34.56
CA ASN A 693 -21.11 -9.15 -33.22
C ASN A 693 -20.33 -10.47 -33.22
N LEU A 694 -19.18 -10.48 -32.55
CA LEU A 694 -18.21 -11.58 -32.56
C LEU A 694 -18.68 -12.81 -31.77
N GLU A 695 -19.67 -12.70 -30.88
CA GLU A 695 -20.19 -13.87 -30.16
C GLU A 695 -21.06 -14.78 -31.04
N VAL A 696 -21.65 -14.23 -32.10
CA VAL A 696 -22.62 -14.94 -32.95
C VAL A 696 -22.17 -15.05 -34.41
N ALA A 697 -21.05 -14.41 -34.77
CA ALA A 697 -20.50 -14.34 -36.13
C ALA A 697 -21.53 -13.93 -37.21
N GLN A 698 -22.50 -13.08 -36.86
CA GLN A 698 -23.56 -12.61 -37.75
C GLN A 698 -23.60 -11.09 -37.83
N CYS A 699 -23.82 -10.57 -39.04
CA CYS A 699 -24.08 -9.15 -39.26
C CYS A 699 -25.58 -8.88 -39.06
N PRO A 700 -25.99 -8.02 -38.11
CA PRO A 700 -27.40 -7.82 -37.79
C PRO A 700 -28.22 -7.21 -38.93
N THR A 701 -27.57 -6.60 -39.90
CA THR A 701 -28.21 -5.92 -41.04
C THR A 701 -28.27 -6.79 -42.30
N CYS A 702 -27.39 -7.79 -42.39
CA CYS A 702 -27.06 -8.52 -43.60
C CYS A 702 -27.00 -10.01 -43.22
N HIS A 703 -28.17 -10.63 -43.05
CA HIS A 703 -28.29 -12.04 -42.61
C HIS A 703 -27.61 -13.02 -43.58
#